data_AF-A0A1I5MD22-F1
#
_entry.id   AF-A0A1I5MD22-F1
#
_cell.length_a   1.000
_cell.length_b   1.000
_cell.length_c   1.000
_cell.angle_alpha   90.00
_cell.angle_beta   90.00
_cell.angle_gamma   90.00
#
_symmetry.space_group_name_H-M   'P 1'
#
loop_
_entity.id
_entity.type
_entity.pdbx_description
1 polymer ?
#
loop_
_entity_poly.entity_id
_entity_poly.type
_entity_poly.pdbx_seq_one_letter_code
_entity_poly.pdbx_strand_id
1 'polypeptide(L)'
;DLLGLQQVGRHDQFFELGGHSLLAVSLIERMRQVGLSADVRVLFGQPTLSALAAAVGGRSEIVVPANGIAHGCMKITPQMLSLTSLDQDAIDRIVATVPGGARNVQEIYPVAPLQEGILYHHLSAEQGDPYVLQALFGLQDRQRLDDFIRALQGVIDRHDILRTAIVWEGLDEPQQVVWREARLGLEAFTPDPQGGDIIEQLHRRFDARHYGLDMTQAPLMRLAFAEDKPNQRWVALLLFHHIALDHTALKVVQHEMRMHLLGQIGQLDAPVPYRHYVAQARLGVSREEHEAFFRDMLGDVDEPTLPFGLQQVQGDGNDIEEARRLLDRDLSRRLRRLARMSGVGAASLHHLAWAQVLACVSGTPDVVFGTVLMGRMQGGQGADRALGMFINTLPLRVAVGQQDVRQGVQAVHGRLSALLGHEHASLALAQRCSGVSAPIPLFSALLNYRNSSEELDTQSEALAWQGIETLGGEARTNYPLTLSVDDLGEDFALTVLAASGVGAQRVCAYMERALQSLATALESSPASRLQDLTVLPQAERQQVLDAFNATARDYPRDKTVHGLFEAQVRANPQALAAVHDEHSLTYAGLNDRANRLARHLVGLGVQPGDSVALGLARSIELLVSQLAVLKCAAVYMPLDVSAPLERQQFMVEDSGAKVLLTLAGMDVPEGMLRVDLDTVELDESADNLDLTQSTEAVAYIMYTSGSTGTPKGVLVPHRAINRLVINNGYADFNARDRVAFASNPAFDASTLDVWAPLL
;
A
#
# COMPACT_ATOMS: atom_id res chain seq x y z
N ASP A 1 -30.72 -17.54 -22.29
CA ASP A 1 -29.46 -17.77 -23.03
C ASP A 1 -28.23 -17.18 -22.36
N LEU A 2 -28.04 -15.86 -22.36
CA LEU A 2 -26.81 -15.24 -21.83
C LEU A 2 -26.53 -15.61 -20.36
N LEU A 3 -27.55 -15.53 -19.50
CA LEU A 3 -27.45 -15.84 -18.07
C LEU A 3 -27.69 -17.33 -17.75
N GLY A 4 -27.91 -18.18 -18.77
CA GLY A 4 -28.29 -19.58 -18.55
C GLY A 4 -29.68 -19.79 -17.91
N LEU A 5 -30.51 -18.75 -17.83
CA LEU A 5 -31.85 -18.79 -17.24
C LEU A 5 -32.96 -19.00 -18.29
N GLN A 6 -34.03 -19.71 -17.90
CA GLN A 6 -35.20 -19.96 -18.77
C GLN A 6 -36.17 -18.77 -18.85
N GLN A 7 -36.31 -17.99 -17.78
CA GLN A 7 -37.18 -16.81 -17.72
C GLN A 7 -36.44 -15.65 -17.05
N VAL A 8 -36.62 -14.45 -17.59
CA VAL A 8 -36.09 -13.19 -17.05
C VAL A 8 -37.23 -12.16 -17.06
N GLY A 9 -37.57 -11.64 -15.88
CA GLY A 9 -38.58 -10.61 -15.69
C GLY A 9 -38.07 -9.21 -16.04
N ARG A 10 -38.98 -8.30 -16.40
CA ARG A 10 -38.63 -6.92 -16.77
C ARG A 10 -38.03 -6.09 -15.63
N HIS A 11 -38.29 -6.48 -14.38
CA HIS A 11 -37.80 -5.81 -13.17
C HIS A 11 -36.68 -6.58 -12.47
N ASP A 12 -36.27 -7.72 -13.03
CA ASP A 12 -35.18 -8.50 -12.46
C ASP A 12 -33.87 -7.74 -12.63
N GLN A 13 -33.03 -7.79 -11.58
CA GLN A 13 -31.73 -7.13 -11.58
C GLN A 13 -30.66 -8.04 -12.19
N PHE A 14 -29.92 -7.53 -13.16
CA PHE A 14 -28.90 -8.26 -13.91
C PHE A 14 -27.87 -8.95 -12.99
N PHE A 15 -27.37 -8.25 -11.97
CA PHE A 15 -26.39 -8.81 -11.04
C PHE A 15 -27.01 -9.83 -10.06
N GLU A 16 -28.28 -9.67 -9.67
CA GLU A 16 -28.99 -10.66 -8.84
C GLU A 16 -29.15 -11.99 -9.57
N LEU A 17 -29.38 -11.93 -10.89
CA LEU A 17 -29.49 -13.08 -11.77
C LEU A 17 -28.14 -13.76 -12.09
N GLY A 18 -27.03 -13.29 -11.51
CA GLY A 18 -25.70 -13.84 -11.73
C GLY A 18 -24.92 -13.17 -12.86
N GLY A 19 -25.39 -12.03 -13.36
CA GLY A 19 -24.66 -11.18 -14.28
C GLY A 19 -23.34 -10.66 -13.68
N HIS A 20 -22.34 -10.44 -14.53
CA HIS A 20 -21.07 -9.80 -14.18
C HIS A 20 -20.57 -8.96 -15.37
N SER A 21 -19.47 -8.22 -15.21
CA SER A 21 -19.02 -7.24 -16.20
C SER A 21 -18.81 -7.79 -17.61
N LEU A 22 -18.21 -8.97 -17.77
CA LEU A 22 -18.09 -9.62 -19.09
C LEU A 22 -19.45 -9.99 -19.71
N LEU A 23 -20.42 -10.49 -18.93
CA LEU A 23 -21.76 -10.75 -19.43
C LEU A 23 -22.48 -9.45 -19.79
N ALA A 24 -22.22 -8.36 -19.07
CA ALA A 24 -22.76 -7.04 -19.41
C ALA A 24 -22.25 -6.59 -20.79
N VAL A 25 -20.95 -6.74 -21.07
CA VAL A 25 -20.38 -6.45 -22.40
C VAL A 25 -21.02 -7.35 -23.46
N SER A 26 -21.08 -8.66 -23.19
CA SER A 26 -21.69 -9.65 -24.09
C SER A 26 -23.16 -9.33 -24.38
N LEU A 27 -23.90 -8.80 -23.40
CA LEU A 27 -25.29 -8.36 -23.59
C LEU A 27 -25.38 -7.18 -24.56
N ILE A 28 -24.58 -6.13 -24.34
CA ILE A 28 -24.55 -4.94 -25.20
C ILE A 28 -24.12 -5.31 -26.62
N GLU A 29 -23.15 -6.22 -26.78
CA GLU A 29 -22.72 -6.71 -28.08
C GLU A 29 -23.85 -7.46 -28.82
N ARG A 30 -24.53 -8.40 -28.15
CA ARG A 30 -25.67 -9.13 -28.72
C ARG A 30 -26.83 -8.20 -29.07
N MET A 31 -27.08 -7.16 -28.26
CA MET A 31 -28.05 -6.12 -28.58
C MET A 31 -27.68 -5.38 -29.87
N ARG A 32 -26.41 -5.01 -30.03
CA ARG A 32 -25.92 -4.32 -31.23
C ARG A 32 -26.06 -5.18 -32.48
N GLN A 33 -25.82 -6.49 -32.40
CA GLN A 33 -26.02 -7.44 -33.50
C GLN A 33 -27.45 -7.45 -34.05
N VAL A 34 -28.44 -7.08 -33.23
CA VAL A 34 -29.85 -6.99 -33.63
C VAL A 34 -30.34 -5.54 -33.81
N GLY A 35 -29.42 -4.58 -33.91
CA GLY A 35 -29.73 -3.18 -34.16
C GLY A 35 -30.21 -2.39 -32.95
N LEU A 36 -30.00 -2.90 -31.73
CA LEU A 36 -30.30 -2.20 -30.48
C LEU A 36 -28.99 -1.65 -29.88
N SER A 37 -28.94 -0.35 -29.60
CA SER A 37 -27.78 0.28 -28.96
C SER A 37 -28.18 0.90 -27.63
N ALA A 38 -27.42 0.57 -26.58
CA ALA A 38 -27.56 1.09 -25.23
C ALA A 38 -26.19 1.24 -24.58
N ASP A 39 -26.10 2.19 -23.66
CA ASP A 39 -24.88 2.43 -22.90
C ASP A 39 -24.76 1.40 -21.77
N VAL A 40 -23.61 0.72 -21.68
CA VAL A 40 -23.35 -0.29 -20.65
C VAL A 40 -23.50 0.30 -19.24
N ARG A 41 -23.25 1.60 -19.05
CA ARG A 41 -23.44 2.30 -17.77
C ARG A 41 -24.85 2.21 -17.23
N VAL A 42 -25.85 2.15 -18.11
CA VAL A 42 -27.26 2.04 -17.70
C VAL A 42 -27.46 0.72 -16.95
N LEU A 43 -26.84 -0.36 -17.40
CA LEU A 43 -26.93 -1.66 -16.74
C LEU A 43 -26.21 -1.68 -15.39
N PHE A 44 -25.11 -0.94 -15.26
CA PHE A 44 -24.35 -0.84 -14.02
C PHE A 44 -24.93 0.14 -12.99
N GLY A 45 -25.67 1.16 -13.44
CA GLY A 45 -26.35 2.13 -12.57
C GLY A 45 -27.78 1.74 -12.22
N GLN A 46 -28.51 1.15 -13.18
CA GLN A 46 -29.89 0.69 -13.05
C GLN A 46 -30.01 -0.72 -13.66
N PRO A 47 -29.68 -1.79 -12.91
CA PRO A 47 -29.50 -3.13 -13.47
C PRO A 47 -30.78 -3.85 -13.90
N THR A 48 -31.90 -3.16 -14.13
CA THR A 48 -33.15 -3.79 -14.58
C THR A 48 -33.27 -3.82 -16.09
N LEU A 49 -33.86 -4.88 -16.62
CA LEU A 49 -34.17 -4.97 -18.05
C LEU A 49 -35.07 -3.80 -18.52
N SER A 50 -36.00 -3.34 -17.69
CA SER A 50 -36.84 -2.18 -18.00
C SER A 50 -36.07 -0.87 -18.14
N ALA A 51 -35.05 -0.64 -17.30
CA ALA A 51 -34.22 0.56 -17.39
C ALA A 51 -33.31 0.50 -18.62
N LEU A 52 -32.72 -0.66 -18.89
CA LEU A 52 -31.92 -0.88 -20.10
C LEU A 52 -32.76 -0.64 -21.37
N ALA A 53 -33.98 -1.19 -21.42
CA ALA A 53 -34.89 -1.01 -22.55
C ALA A 53 -35.30 0.46 -22.75
N ALA A 54 -35.52 1.21 -21.67
CA ALA A 54 -35.84 2.63 -21.75
C ALA A 54 -34.67 3.49 -22.27
N ALA A 55 -33.43 3.03 -22.11
CA ALA A 55 -32.24 3.73 -22.58
C ALA A 55 -31.81 3.37 -24.01
N VAL A 56 -32.47 2.39 -24.64
CA VAL A 56 -32.18 2.03 -26.04
C VAL A 56 -32.45 3.23 -26.94
N GLY A 57 -31.44 3.62 -27.72
CA GLY A 57 -31.52 4.78 -28.63
C GLY A 57 -31.20 6.14 -28.01
N GLY A 58 -30.83 6.20 -26.72
CA GLY A 58 -30.59 7.47 -25.99
C GLY A 58 -29.24 8.16 -26.23
N ARG A 59 -28.23 7.48 -26.78
CA ARG A 59 -26.94 8.08 -27.22
C ARG A 59 -26.60 7.56 -28.62
N SER A 60 -26.19 8.48 -29.51
CA SER A 60 -25.71 8.14 -30.86
C SER A 60 -24.39 7.39 -30.74
N GLU A 61 -24.27 6.20 -31.36
CA GLU A 61 -23.00 5.49 -31.43
C GLU A 61 -21.95 6.39 -32.08
N ILE A 62 -20.73 6.38 -31.54
CA ILE A 62 -19.60 7.08 -32.15
C ILE A 62 -19.35 6.43 -33.51
N VAL A 63 -19.73 7.13 -34.58
CA VAL A 63 -19.44 6.70 -35.94
C VAL A 63 -17.95 6.92 -36.17
N VAL A 64 -17.18 5.83 -36.19
CA VAL A 64 -15.76 5.89 -36.52
C VAL A 64 -15.63 6.30 -37.99
N PRO A 65 -14.98 7.45 -38.30
CA PRO A 65 -14.71 7.84 -39.67
C PRO A 65 -13.92 6.75 -40.41
N ALA A 66 -14.07 6.63 -41.73
CA ALA A 66 -13.27 5.70 -42.52
C ALA A 66 -11.83 6.23 -42.74
N ASN A 67 -10.87 5.34 -42.91
CA ASN A 67 -9.50 5.71 -43.30
C ASN A 67 -9.49 6.32 -44.71
N GLY A 68 -8.91 7.51 -44.87
CA GLY A 68 -8.75 8.16 -46.17
C GLY A 68 -7.49 7.75 -46.96
N ILE A 69 -6.55 7.02 -46.35
CA ILE A 69 -5.27 6.65 -46.99
C ILE A 69 -5.42 5.33 -47.74
N ALA A 70 -5.61 5.44 -49.06
CA ALA A 70 -5.75 4.28 -49.95
C ALA A 70 -4.45 3.44 -50.06
N HIS A 71 -4.61 2.16 -50.38
CA HIS A 71 -3.48 1.27 -50.64
C HIS A 71 -2.65 1.77 -51.84
N GLY A 72 -1.32 1.78 -51.71
CA GLY A 72 -0.40 2.27 -52.75
C GLY A 72 -0.32 3.79 -52.87
N CYS A 73 -0.85 4.53 -51.89
CA CYS A 73 -0.76 5.99 -51.85
C CYS A 73 0.70 6.47 -51.95
N MET A 74 0.96 7.44 -52.83
CA MET A 74 2.30 8.01 -53.06
C MET A 74 2.57 9.28 -52.24
N LYS A 75 1.51 9.98 -51.83
CA LYS A 75 1.58 11.22 -51.07
C LYS A 75 0.34 11.35 -50.20
N ILE A 76 0.55 11.46 -48.90
CA ILE A 76 -0.53 11.66 -47.92
C ILE A 76 -0.77 13.17 -47.77
N THR A 77 -2.03 13.58 -47.77
CA THR A 77 -2.43 14.98 -47.56
C THR A 77 -3.30 15.12 -46.31
N PRO A 78 -3.39 16.31 -45.70
CA PRO A 78 -4.19 16.53 -44.48
C PRO A 78 -5.64 16.04 -44.57
N GLN A 79 -6.29 16.17 -45.72
CA GLN A 79 -7.69 15.77 -45.92
C GLN A 79 -7.91 14.25 -45.88
N MET A 80 -6.84 13.44 -45.95
CA MET A 80 -6.91 11.98 -45.85
C MET A 80 -6.91 11.50 -44.39
N LEU A 81 -6.53 12.37 -43.44
CA LEU A 81 -6.46 12.04 -42.02
C LEU A 81 -7.83 12.25 -41.37
N SER A 82 -8.37 11.20 -40.75
CA SER A 82 -9.76 11.20 -40.26
C SER A 82 -9.89 11.37 -38.75
N LEU A 83 -8.79 11.21 -38.00
CA LEU A 83 -8.76 11.23 -36.53
C LEU A 83 -7.73 12.22 -35.96
N THR A 84 -6.98 12.91 -36.82
CA THR A 84 -6.01 13.94 -36.45
C THR A 84 -6.01 15.06 -37.48
N SER A 85 -5.56 16.23 -37.05
CA SER A 85 -5.37 17.41 -37.89
C SER A 85 -3.89 17.76 -37.91
N LEU A 86 -3.18 17.34 -38.96
CA LEU A 86 -1.76 17.63 -39.16
C LEU A 86 -1.58 18.51 -40.40
N ASP A 87 -0.60 19.43 -40.35
CA ASP A 87 -0.16 20.15 -41.54
C ASP A 87 0.68 19.26 -42.46
N GLN A 88 0.92 19.70 -43.69
CA GLN A 88 1.66 18.90 -44.67
C GLN A 88 3.12 18.66 -44.24
N ASP A 89 3.75 19.63 -43.56
CA ASP A 89 5.14 19.50 -43.13
C ASP A 89 5.30 18.44 -42.04
N ALA A 90 4.34 18.36 -41.10
CA ALA A 90 4.25 17.31 -40.10
C ALA A 90 4.03 15.92 -40.73
N ILE A 91 3.14 15.83 -41.72
CA ILE A 91 2.91 14.59 -42.47
C ILE A 91 4.18 14.14 -43.18
N ASP A 92 4.87 15.05 -43.88
CA ASP A 92 6.09 14.74 -44.62
C ASP A 92 7.22 14.30 -43.66
N ARG A 93 7.33 14.92 -42.47
CA ARG A 93 8.23 14.47 -41.39
C ARG A 93 7.92 13.05 -40.93
N ILE A 94 6.64 12.74 -40.67
CA ILE A 94 6.21 11.39 -40.27
C ILE A 94 6.53 10.38 -41.38
N VAL A 95 6.19 10.69 -42.63
CA VAL A 95 6.42 9.78 -43.76
C VAL A 95 7.92 9.47 -43.93
N ALA A 96 8.81 10.41 -43.61
CA ALA A 96 10.25 10.22 -43.68
C ALA A 96 10.79 9.19 -42.67
N THR A 97 10.09 8.92 -41.57
CA THR A 97 10.51 7.90 -40.58
C THR A 97 10.11 6.48 -40.98
N VAL A 98 9.23 6.34 -41.98
CA VAL A 98 8.64 5.05 -42.37
C VAL A 98 9.42 4.40 -43.52
N PRO A 99 9.90 3.15 -43.36
CA PRO A 99 10.53 2.40 -44.45
C PRO A 99 9.59 2.27 -45.65
N GLY A 100 10.06 2.67 -46.84
CA GLY A 100 9.23 2.70 -48.06
C GLY A 100 8.33 3.94 -48.20
N GLY A 101 8.40 4.89 -47.27
CA GLY A 101 7.67 6.16 -47.29
C GLY A 101 6.15 5.99 -47.30
N ALA A 102 5.45 6.90 -47.98
CA ALA A 102 3.98 6.98 -47.97
C ALA A 102 3.29 5.68 -48.41
N ARG A 103 3.94 4.88 -49.27
CA ARG A 103 3.42 3.58 -49.73
C ARG A 103 3.22 2.61 -48.57
N ASN A 104 4.09 2.67 -47.58
CA ASN A 104 4.02 1.80 -46.42
C ASN A 104 3.18 2.38 -45.28
N VAL A 105 2.72 3.64 -45.35
CA VAL A 105 1.88 4.23 -44.28
C VAL A 105 0.41 3.85 -44.48
N GLN A 106 -0.09 2.90 -43.69
CA GLN A 106 -1.50 2.52 -43.69
C GLN A 106 -2.37 3.63 -43.11
N GLU A 107 -1.95 4.19 -41.96
CA GLU A 107 -2.75 5.16 -41.24
C GLU A 107 -1.91 6.03 -40.30
N ILE A 108 -2.39 7.24 -40.01
CA ILE A 108 -1.85 8.15 -39.00
C ILE A 108 -3.01 8.66 -38.14
N TYR A 109 -2.90 8.48 -36.83
CA TYR A 109 -3.86 8.98 -35.84
C TYR A 109 -3.18 9.18 -34.49
N PRO A 110 -3.76 9.94 -33.55
CA PRO A 110 -3.08 10.25 -32.30
C PRO A 110 -2.95 9.01 -31.40
N VAL A 111 -2.04 9.06 -30.44
CA VAL A 111 -2.02 8.08 -29.35
C VAL A 111 -3.29 8.15 -28.50
N ALA A 112 -3.72 7.01 -27.96
CA ALA A 112 -4.80 6.99 -26.99
C ALA A 112 -4.34 7.60 -25.64
N PRO A 113 -5.25 8.16 -24.81
CA PRO A 113 -4.88 8.82 -23.55
C PRO A 113 -4.03 7.98 -22.59
N LEU A 114 -4.22 6.66 -22.60
CA LEU A 114 -3.43 5.72 -21.81
C LEU A 114 -1.99 5.56 -22.34
N GLN A 115 -1.84 5.53 -23.67
CA GLN A 115 -0.54 5.42 -24.33
C GLN A 115 0.31 6.70 -24.11
N GLU A 116 -0.32 7.87 -23.92
CA GLU A 116 0.37 9.12 -23.57
C GLU A 116 1.16 9.00 -22.26
N GLY A 117 0.56 8.38 -21.23
CA GLY A 117 1.24 8.18 -19.94
C GLY A 117 2.44 7.24 -20.03
N ILE A 118 2.31 6.16 -20.81
CA ILE A 118 3.40 5.21 -21.07
C ILE A 118 4.53 5.91 -21.85
N LEU A 119 4.19 6.66 -22.91
CA LEU A 119 5.17 7.41 -23.70
C LEU A 119 5.90 8.45 -22.84
N TYR A 120 5.20 9.16 -21.95
CA TYR A 120 5.83 10.10 -21.03
C TYR A 120 6.89 9.43 -20.15
N HIS A 121 6.60 8.25 -19.58
CA HIS A 121 7.57 7.50 -18.79
C HIS A 121 8.76 7.00 -19.61
N HIS A 122 8.53 6.52 -20.83
CA HIS A 122 9.62 6.17 -21.75
C HIS A 122 10.55 7.37 -22.01
N LEU A 123 9.97 8.55 -22.29
CA LEU A 123 10.75 9.78 -22.57
C LEU A 123 11.45 10.37 -21.34
N SER A 124 10.94 10.09 -20.14
CA SER A 124 11.46 10.62 -18.88
C SER A 124 12.47 9.68 -18.20
N ALA A 125 12.62 8.45 -18.70
CA ALA A 125 13.55 7.48 -18.15
C ALA A 125 15.01 7.91 -18.46
N GLU A 126 15.83 8.05 -17.42
CA GLU A 126 17.26 8.37 -17.58
C GLU A 126 18.04 7.19 -18.19
N GLN A 127 17.62 5.95 -17.91
CA GLN A 127 18.21 4.72 -18.44
C GLN A 127 17.11 3.66 -18.66
N GLY A 128 17.24 2.92 -19.77
CA GLY A 128 16.34 1.82 -20.10
C GLY A 128 14.93 2.23 -20.46
N ASP A 129 14.01 1.28 -20.37
CA ASP A 129 12.58 1.45 -20.65
C ASP A 129 11.74 0.55 -19.71
N PRO A 130 11.02 1.12 -18.73
CA PRO A 130 10.26 0.34 -17.76
C PRO A 130 9.04 -0.38 -18.36
N TYR A 131 8.69 -0.12 -19.62
CA TYR A 131 7.55 -0.73 -20.31
C TYR A 131 7.97 -1.75 -21.38
N VAL A 132 9.26 -2.10 -21.48
CA VAL A 132 9.71 -3.26 -22.25
C VAL A 132 9.53 -4.53 -21.43
N LEU A 133 8.64 -5.41 -21.89
CA LEU A 133 8.35 -6.69 -21.29
C LEU A 133 9.12 -7.81 -21.99
N GLN A 134 9.38 -8.89 -21.25
CA GLN A 134 10.16 -10.03 -21.72
C GLN A 134 9.39 -11.34 -21.54
N ALA A 135 9.42 -12.20 -22.56
CA ALA A 135 8.96 -13.59 -22.48
C ALA A 135 10.03 -14.52 -23.04
N LEU A 136 10.39 -15.55 -22.28
CA LEU A 136 11.45 -16.48 -22.61
C LEU A 136 10.87 -17.84 -23.02
N PHE A 137 11.38 -18.37 -24.13
CA PHE A 137 10.95 -19.64 -24.70
C PHE A 137 12.14 -20.56 -24.96
N GLY A 138 11.98 -21.84 -24.63
CA GLY A 138 12.85 -22.93 -25.07
C GLY A 138 12.23 -23.61 -26.29
N LEU A 139 13.01 -23.83 -27.34
CA LEU A 139 12.56 -24.46 -28.57
C LEU A 139 13.43 -25.68 -28.87
N GLN A 140 12.80 -26.80 -29.22
CA GLN A 140 13.47 -28.09 -29.37
C GLN A 140 14.60 -28.05 -30.39
N ASP A 141 14.41 -27.36 -31.51
CA ASP A 141 15.37 -27.28 -32.61
C ASP A 141 15.22 -25.98 -33.42
N ARG A 142 16.09 -25.82 -34.41
CA ARG A 142 16.10 -24.64 -35.30
C ARG A 142 14.81 -24.53 -36.12
N GLN A 143 14.24 -25.65 -36.54
CA GLN A 143 13.01 -25.66 -37.34
C GLN A 143 11.84 -25.12 -36.50
N ARG A 144 11.73 -25.50 -35.23
CA ARG A 144 10.70 -24.95 -34.33
C ARG A 144 10.88 -23.47 -34.04
N LEU A 145 12.13 -22.99 -33.97
CA LEU A 145 12.39 -21.55 -33.93
C LEU A 145 11.89 -20.84 -35.19
N ASP A 146 12.17 -21.39 -36.37
CA ASP A 146 11.70 -20.79 -37.63
C ASP A 146 10.16 -20.86 -37.77
N ASP A 147 9.50 -21.92 -37.29
CA ASP A 147 8.04 -22.02 -37.20
C ASP A 147 7.45 -20.95 -36.28
N PHE A 148 8.05 -20.76 -35.10
CA PHE A 148 7.64 -19.73 -34.13
C PHE A 148 7.76 -18.32 -34.72
N ILE A 149 8.90 -18.02 -35.38
CA ILE A 149 9.13 -16.73 -36.05
C ILE A 149 8.07 -16.49 -37.13
N ARG A 150 7.78 -17.49 -37.97
CA ARG A 150 6.74 -17.37 -39.02
C ARG A 150 5.35 -17.16 -38.43
N ALA A 151 5.01 -17.88 -37.36
CA ALA A 151 3.72 -17.74 -36.69
C ALA A 151 3.56 -16.33 -36.11
N LEU A 152 4.56 -15.83 -35.39
CA LEU A 152 4.54 -14.47 -34.82
C LEU A 152 4.48 -13.39 -35.91
N GLN A 153 5.24 -13.53 -36.99
CA GLN A 153 5.16 -12.62 -38.14
C GLN A 153 3.75 -12.61 -38.76
N GLY A 154 3.09 -13.78 -38.85
CA GLY A 154 1.71 -13.87 -39.35
C GLY A 154 0.71 -13.09 -38.49
N VAL A 155 0.86 -13.13 -37.17
CA VAL A 155 0.06 -12.32 -36.24
C VAL A 155 0.36 -10.82 -36.42
N ILE A 156 1.65 -10.43 -36.58
CA ILE A 156 2.04 -9.03 -36.85
C ILE A 156 1.39 -8.53 -38.15
N ASP A 157 1.44 -9.31 -39.23
CA ASP A 157 0.85 -8.91 -40.51
C ASP A 157 -0.67 -8.70 -40.39
N ARG A 158 -1.34 -9.51 -39.57
CA ARG A 158 -2.79 -9.48 -39.37
C ARG A 158 -3.28 -8.26 -38.59
N HIS A 159 -2.52 -7.75 -37.62
CA HIS A 159 -3.00 -6.73 -36.67
C HIS A 159 -2.27 -5.40 -36.79
N ASP A 160 -3.02 -4.36 -37.10
CA ASP A 160 -2.50 -2.99 -37.30
C ASP A 160 -1.63 -2.51 -36.13
N ILE A 161 -2.05 -2.73 -34.89
CA ILE A 161 -1.32 -2.24 -33.70
C ILE A 161 0.08 -2.83 -33.56
N LEU A 162 0.29 -4.06 -34.05
CA LEU A 162 1.61 -4.69 -34.04
C LEU A 162 2.53 -4.11 -35.12
N ARG A 163 1.95 -3.44 -36.12
CA ARG A 163 2.66 -2.69 -37.17
C ARG A 163 2.69 -1.19 -36.91
N THR A 164 2.38 -0.75 -35.70
CA THR A 164 2.33 0.67 -35.33
C THR A 164 3.65 1.14 -34.73
N ALA A 165 4.15 2.26 -35.24
CA ALA A 165 5.20 3.07 -34.62
C ALA A 165 4.58 4.30 -33.93
N ILE A 166 5.29 4.88 -32.97
CA ILE A 166 4.90 6.11 -32.26
C ILE A 166 5.88 7.22 -32.65
N VAL A 167 5.36 8.36 -33.13
CA VAL A 167 6.16 9.51 -33.57
C VAL A 167 5.66 10.76 -32.84
N TRP A 168 6.57 11.53 -32.25
CA TRP A 168 6.24 12.73 -31.45
C TRP A 168 7.11 13.94 -31.76
N GLU A 169 8.31 13.74 -32.30
CA GLU A 169 9.27 14.82 -32.51
C GLU A 169 8.77 15.85 -33.54
N GLY A 170 8.73 17.12 -33.14
CA GLY A 170 8.28 18.21 -34.00
C GLY A 170 6.78 18.14 -34.36
N LEU A 171 5.98 17.49 -33.52
CA LEU A 171 4.52 17.40 -33.63
C LEU A 171 3.86 18.01 -32.39
N ASP A 172 2.68 18.59 -32.54
CA ASP A 172 1.92 19.17 -31.41
C ASP A 172 1.43 18.10 -30.43
N GLU A 173 1.16 16.90 -30.94
CA GLU A 173 0.81 15.73 -30.15
C GLU A 173 1.38 14.44 -30.76
N PRO A 174 1.72 13.44 -29.93
CA PRO A 174 2.22 12.13 -30.38
C PRO A 174 1.22 11.39 -31.27
N GLN A 175 1.73 10.81 -32.35
CA GLN A 175 0.95 10.10 -33.37
C GLN A 175 1.35 8.62 -33.43
N GLN A 176 0.35 7.76 -33.58
CA GLN A 176 0.46 6.39 -34.03
C GLN A 176 0.52 6.35 -35.55
N VAL A 177 1.52 5.65 -36.08
CA VAL A 177 1.77 5.51 -37.52
C VAL A 177 1.74 4.02 -37.85
N VAL A 178 0.63 3.58 -38.44
CA VAL A 178 0.43 2.17 -38.82
C VAL A 178 1.15 1.90 -40.14
N TRP A 179 2.09 0.95 -40.15
CA TRP A 179 2.78 0.52 -41.37
C TRP A 179 2.01 -0.60 -42.04
N ARG A 180 1.95 -0.67 -43.38
CA ARG A 180 1.32 -1.80 -44.10
C ARG A 180 2.12 -3.08 -43.94
N GLU A 181 3.44 -2.96 -44.01
CA GLU A 181 4.38 -4.05 -43.82
C GLU A 181 5.41 -3.68 -42.74
N ALA A 182 5.50 -4.51 -41.70
CA ALA A 182 6.52 -4.42 -40.66
C ALA A 182 7.08 -5.82 -40.41
N ARG A 183 8.42 -5.97 -40.38
CA ARG A 183 9.09 -7.26 -40.21
C ARG A 183 9.60 -7.38 -38.77
N LEU A 184 9.37 -8.53 -38.15
CA LEU A 184 9.87 -8.84 -36.81
C LEU A 184 11.40 -8.67 -36.78
N GLY A 185 11.89 -7.86 -35.85
CA GLY A 185 13.32 -7.72 -35.61
C GLY A 185 13.90 -9.01 -35.04
N LEU A 186 14.88 -9.58 -35.72
CA LEU A 186 15.57 -10.82 -35.32
C LEU A 186 17.01 -10.51 -34.91
N GLU A 187 17.40 -10.90 -33.71
CA GLU A 187 18.75 -10.68 -33.18
C GLU A 187 19.38 -12.02 -32.75
N ALA A 188 20.34 -12.51 -33.53
CA ALA A 188 21.10 -13.69 -33.15
C ALA A 188 22.10 -13.32 -32.03
N PHE A 189 21.92 -13.90 -30.86
CA PHE A 189 22.80 -13.71 -29.71
C PHE A 189 23.86 -14.81 -29.66
N THR A 190 25.11 -14.40 -29.50
CA THR A 190 26.23 -15.34 -29.33
C THR A 190 26.61 -15.37 -27.85
N PRO A 191 26.29 -16.43 -27.10
CA PRO A 191 26.61 -16.53 -25.69
C PRO A 191 28.11 -16.61 -25.45
N ASP A 192 28.60 -15.98 -24.38
CA ASP A 192 29.95 -16.16 -23.89
C ASP A 192 30.08 -17.57 -23.29
N PRO A 193 30.97 -18.44 -23.80
CA PRO A 193 31.19 -19.77 -23.24
C PRO A 193 31.65 -19.77 -21.78
N GLN A 194 32.21 -18.65 -21.29
CA GLN A 194 32.64 -18.48 -19.89
C GLN A 194 31.62 -17.69 -19.04
N GLY A 195 30.55 -17.18 -19.64
CA GLY A 195 29.61 -16.24 -19.03
C GLY A 195 28.53 -16.85 -18.13
N GLY A 196 28.57 -18.15 -17.88
CA GLY A 196 27.55 -18.89 -17.12
C GLY A 196 26.34 -19.28 -17.98
N ASP A 197 25.17 -19.38 -17.36
CA ASP A 197 23.94 -19.81 -18.03
C ASP A 197 23.51 -18.83 -19.13
N ILE A 198 23.07 -19.37 -20.27
CA ILE A 198 22.71 -18.56 -21.45
C ILE A 198 21.49 -17.68 -21.21
N ILE A 199 20.55 -18.15 -20.39
CA ILE A 199 19.34 -17.42 -20.04
C ILE A 199 19.70 -16.19 -19.21
N GLU A 200 20.57 -16.34 -18.21
CA GLU A 200 21.08 -15.21 -17.43
C GLU A 200 21.83 -14.18 -18.30
N GLN A 201 22.60 -14.64 -19.28
CA GLN A 201 23.30 -13.76 -20.22
C GLN A 201 22.34 -12.97 -21.11
N LEU A 202 21.30 -13.63 -21.63
CA LEU A 202 20.24 -12.98 -22.42
C LEU A 202 19.49 -11.93 -21.58
N HIS A 203 19.07 -12.27 -20.36
CA HIS A 203 18.41 -11.32 -19.45
C HIS A 203 19.30 -10.13 -19.13
N ARG A 204 20.59 -10.35 -18.85
CA ARG A 204 21.53 -9.26 -18.57
C ARG A 204 21.74 -8.34 -19.78
N ARG A 205 21.81 -8.90 -20.99
CA ARG A 205 22.03 -8.12 -22.23
C ARG A 205 20.83 -7.28 -22.62
N PHE A 206 19.63 -7.76 -22.38
CA PHE A 206 18.38 -7.12 -22.77
C PHE A 206 17.60 -6.57 -21.57
N ASP A 207 18.26 -6.40 -20.43
CA ASP A 207 17.65 -5.88 -19.21
C ASP A 207 17.00 -4.52 -19.46
N ALA A 208 15.70 -4.44 -19.20
CA ALA A 208 14.88 -3.25 -19.40
C ALA A 208 15.41 -2.01 -18.66
N ARG A 209 16.29 -2.16 -17.64
CA ARG A 209 16.94 -1.03 -16.94
C ARG A 209 17.93 -0.25 -17.80
N HIS A 210 18.46 -0.87 -18.85
CA HIS A 210 19.45 -0.25 -19.73
C HIS A 210 19.14 -0.45 -21.21
N TYR A 211 18.20 -1.35 -21.53
CA TYR A 211 17.74 -1.64 -22.87
C TYR A 211 16.34 -1.05 -23.10
N GLY A 212 16.15 -0.38 -24.23
CA GLY A 212 14.86 0.14 -24.68
C GLY A 212 14.60 -0.24 -26.13
N LEU A 213 13.32 -0.23 -26.52
CA LEU A 213 12.93 -0.36 -27.92
C LEU A 213 12.77 1.04 -28.53
N ASP A 214 13.22 1.21 -29.78
CA ASP A 214 12.97 2.44 -30.53
C ASP A 214 11.49 2.53 -30.88
N MET A 215 10.78 3.42 -30.19
CA MET A 215 9.33 3.60 -30.36
C MET A 215 8.95 4.09 -31.76
N THR A 216 9.89 4.64 -32.53
CA THR A 216 9.65 5.14 -33.89
C THR A 216 9.69 4.03 -34.96
N GLN A 217 10.01 2.79 -34.58
CA GLN A 217 10.16 1.65 -35.48
C GLN A 217 9.13 0.56 -35.19
N ALA A 218 8.36 0.16 -36.22
CA ALA A 218 7.44 -0.97 -36.11
C ALA A 218 8.08 -2.27 -36.67
N PRO A 219 7.74 -3.45 -36.13
CA PRO A 219 6.92 -3.67 -34.95
C PRO A 219 7.67 -3.28 -33.67
N LEU A 220 6.95 -2.87 -32.62
CA LEU A 220 7.50 -2.62 -31.28
C LEU A 220 7.79 -3.94 -30.53
N MET A 221 8.44 -4.86 -31.24
CA MET A 221 8.76 -6.21 -30.82
C MET A 221 10.08 -6.66 -31.45
N ARG A 222 10.86 -7.43 -30.69
CA ARG A 222 12.12 -8.03 -31.14
C ARG A 222 12.29 -9.41 -30.56
N LEU A 223 12.81 -10.34 -31.35
CA LEU A 223 13.15 -11.69 -30.91
C LEU A 223 14.67 -11.86 -30.91
N ALA A 224 15.26 -11.93 -29.73
CA ALA A 224 16.63 -12.35 -29.56
C ALA A 224 16.67 -13.87 -29.41
N PHE A 225 17.61 -14.57 -30.06
CA PHE A 225 17.68 -16.03 -29.96
C PHE A 225 19.11 -16.54 -30.00
N ALA A 226 19.34 -17.69 -29.36
CA ALA A 226 20.64 -18.35 -29.32
C ALA A 226 20.51 -19.88 -29.24
N GLU A 227 21.57 -20.58 -29.65
CA GLU A 227 21.67 -22.03 -29.50
C GLU A 227 22.23 -22.37 -28.10
N ASP A 228 21.45 -23.09 -27.29
CA ASP A 228 21.82 -23.61 -25.98
C ASP A 228 22.34 -25.04 -26.15
N LYS A 229 23.61 -25.12 -26.58
CA LYS A 229 24.29 -26.39 -26.84
C LYS A 229 24.30 -27.34 -25.62
N PRO A 230 24.55 -26.87 -24.38
CA PRO A 230 24.51 -27.74 -23.19
C PRO A 230 23.16 -28.46 -23.01
N ASN A 231 22.04 -27.78 -23.23
CA ASN A 231 20.71 -28.36 -23.08
C ASN A 231 20.08 -28.86 -24.39
N GLN A 232 20.85 -28.87 -25.49
CA GLN A 232 20.43 -29.35 -26.82
C GLN A 232 19.12 -28.71 -27.31
N ARG A 233 19.00 -27.39 -27.13
CA ARG A 233 17.81 -26.62 -27.50
C ARG A 233 18.19 -25.25 -28.06
N TRP A 234 17.20 -24.54 -28.58
CA TRP A 234 17.28 -23.11 -28.85
C TRP A 234 16.56 -22.35 -27.75
N VAL A 235 17.01 -21.13 -27.48
CA VAL A 235 16.36 -20.22 -26.55
C VAL A 235 16.02 -18.95 -27.31
N ALA A 236 14.81 -18.43 -27.10
CA ALA A 236 14.35 -17.18 -27.69
C ALA A 236 13.74 -16.28 -26.61
N LEU A 237 14.25 -15.06 -26.53
CA LEU A 237 13.76 -13.98 -25.69
C LEU A 237 12.96 -13.01 -26.57
N LEU A 238 11.65 -12.98 -26.38
CA LEU A 238 10.76 -12.02 -27.01
C LEU A 238 10.69 -10.76 -26.15
N LEU A 239 11.13 -9.65 -26.73
CA LEU A 239 11.02 -8.29 -26.18
C LEU A 239 9.84 -7.61 -26.87
N PHE A 240 8.95 -6.98 -26.12
CA PHE A 240 7.83 -6.25 -26.67
C PHE A 240 7.43 -5.08 -25.78
N HIS A 241 6.97 -3.99 -26.39
CA HIS A 241 6.61 -2.79 -25.65
C HIS A 241 5.14 -2.81 -25.20
N HIS A 242 4.89 -2.53 -23.91
CA HIS A 242 3.55 -2.59 -23.31
C HIS A 242 2.56 -1.60 -23.94
N ILE A 243 3.04 -0.52 -24.58
CA ILE A 243 2.20 0.47 -25.29
C ILE A 243 1.35 -0.12 -26.43
N ALA A 244 1.76 -1.27 -26.99
CA ALA A 244 1.07 -1.93 -28.10
C ALA A 244 0.27 -3.16 -27.64
N LEU A 245 0.64 -3.76 -26.51
CA LEU A 245 0.09 -5.04 -26.05
C LEU A 245 -0.18 -5.01 -24.55
N ASP A 246 -1.43 -5.23 -24.16
CA ASP A 246 -1.81 -5.58 -22.79
C ASP A 246 -1.89 -7.10 -22.56
N HIS A 247 -2.14 -7.52 -21.32
CA HIS A 247 -2.16 -8.96 -20.99
C HIS A 247 -3.29 -9.73 -21.70
N THR A 248 -4.42 -9.07 -21.98
CA THR A 248 -5.53 -9.68 -22.74
C THR A 248 -5.14 -9.82 -24.20
N ALA A 249 -4.49 -8.80 -24.78
CA ALA A 249 -3.93 -8.83 -26.12
C ALA A 249 -2.89 -9.96 -26.26
N LEU A 250 -2.07 -10.21 -25.25
CA LEU A 250 -1.09 -11.30 -25.27
C LEU A 250 -1.76 -12.69 -25.35
N LYS A 251 -2.91 -12.90 -24.69
CA LYS A 251 -3.68 -14.15 -24.83
C LYS A 251 -4.20 -14.34 -26.25
N VAL A 252 -4.64 -13.26 -26.90
CA VAL A 252 -5.08 -13.30 -28.30
C VAL A 252 -3.89 -13.61 -29.22
N VAL A 253 -2.72 -12.99 -28.99
CA VAL A 253 -1.48 -13.32 -29.73
C VAL A 253 -1.13 -14.80 -29.57
N GLN A 254 -1.17 -15.35 -28.35
CA GLN A 254 -0.91 -16.77 -28.10
C GLN A 254 -1.91 -17.68 -28.82
N HIS A 255 -3.20 -17.34 -28.76
CA HIS A 255 -4.25 -18.08 -29.47
C HIS A 255 -4.03 -18.07 -30.99
N GLU A 256 -3.74 -16.91 -31.58
CA GLU A 256 -3.53 -16.83 -33.02
C GLU A 256 -2.22 -17.48 -33.45
N MET A 257 -1.14 -17.35 -32.67
CA MET A 257 0.10 -18.09 -32.91
C MET A 257 -0.15 -19.60 -32.94
N ARG A 258 -0.98 -20.12 -32.03
CA ARG A 258 -1.45 -21.51 -32.07
C ARG A 258 -2.16 -21.83 -33.38
N MET A 259 -3.09 -21.00 -33.82
CA MET A 259 -3.80 -21.21 -35.09
C MET A 259 -2.85 -21.18 -36.30
N HIS A 260 -1.82 -20.33 -36.27
CA HIS A 260 -0.75 -20.31 -37.27
C HIS A 260 0.06 -21.62 -37.27
N LEU A 261 0.50 -22.09 -36.09
CA LEU A 261 1.29 -23.31 -35.95
C LEU A 261 0.52 -24.57 -36.36
N LEU A 262 -0.81 -24.58 -36.16
CA LEU A 262 -1.70 -25.68 -36.58
C LEU A 262 -2.19 -25.55 -38.03
N GLY A 263 -1.88 -24.46 -38.74
CA GLY A 263 -2.37 -24.21 -40.10
C GLY A 263 -3.88 -23.93 -40.18
N GLN A 264 -4.50 -23.45 -39.10
CA GLN A 264 -5.94 -23.26 -38.94
C GLN A 264 -6.37 -21.78 -39.04
N ILE A 265 -5.52 -20.90 -39.58
CA ILE A 265 -5.73 -19.45 -39.66
C ILE A 265 -7.07 -19.08 -40.32
N GLY A 266 -7.56 -19.88 -41.29
CA GLY A 266 -8.84 -19.65 -41.97
C GLY A 266 -10.08 -19.74 -41.06
N GLN A 267 -9.93 -20.20 -39.81
CA GLN A 267 -10.99 -20.22 -38.80
C GLN A 267 -11.06 -18.91 -37.97
N LEU A 268 -10.09 -18.01 -38.14
CA LEU A 268 -10.05 -16.74 -37.40
C LEU A 268 -10.95 -15.69 -38.05
N ASP A 269 -11.87 -15.12 -37.27
CA ASP A 269 -12.68 -13.97 -37.64
C ASP A 269 -11.82 -12.73 -37.93
N ALA A 270 -12.31 -11.83 -38.78
CA ALA A 270 -11.59 -10.62 -39.17
C ALA A 270 -11.05 -9.82 -37.95
N PRO A 271 -9.78 -9.34 -38.02
CA PRO A 271 -9.18 -8.61 -36.91
C PRO A 271 -9.91 -7.28 -36.69
N VAL A 272 -10.08 -6.88 -35.43
CA VAL A 272 -10.72 -5.61 -35.07
C VAL A 272 -9.65 -4.51 -35.04
N PRO A 273 -9.75 -3.46 -35.88
CA PRO A 273 -8.76 -2.39 -35.93
C PRO A 273 -8.72 -1.56 -34.64
N TYR A 274 -7.52 -1.34 -34.09
CA TYR A 274 -7.33 -0.54 -32.86
C TYR A 274 -7.79 0.93 -33.01
N ARG A 275 -7.83 1.47 -34.24
CA ARG A 275 -8.39 2.81 -34.53
C ARG A 275 -9.81 3.01 -34.01
N HIS A 276 -10.61 1.94 -33.91
CA HIS A 276 -11.98 2.05 -33.40
C HIS A 276 -11.98 2.48 -31.93
N TYR A 277 -11.06 1.92 -31.14
CA TYR A 277 -10.87 2.31 -29.75
C TYR A 277 -10.32 3.74 -29.64
N VAL A 278 -9.32 4.12 -30.45
CA VAL A 278 -8.78 5.48 -30.44
C VAL A 278 -9.88 6.51 -30.75
N ALA A 279 -10.71 6.23 -31.75
CA ALA A 279 -11.85 7.08 -32.09
C ALA A 279 -12.86 7.17 -30.94
N GLN A 280 -13.17 6.06 -30.26
CA GLN A 280 -14.06 6.07 -29.09
C GLN A 280 -13.50 6.86 -27.92
N ALA A 281 -12.20 6.68 -27.62
CA ALA A 281 -11.53 7.39 -26.53
C ALA A 281 -11.47 8.91 -26.78
N ARG A 282 -11.32 9.34 -28.02
CA ARG A 282 -11.18 10.77 -28.37
C ARG A 282 -12.48 11.48 -28.73
N LEU A 283 -13.44 10.78 -29.35
CA LEU A 283 -14.75 11.35 -29.73
C LEU A 283 -15.84 11.04 -28.70
N GLY A 284 -15.51 10.32 -27.63
CA GLY A 284 -16.43 9.92 -26.57
C GLY A 284 -16.71 11.03 -25.58
N VAL A 285 -16.36 10.80 -24.32
CA VAL A 285 -16.56 11.78 -23.25
C VAL A 285 -15.54 12.91 -23.41
N SER A 286 -16.00 14.16 -23.25
CA SER A 286 -15.13 15.32 -23.40
C SER A 286 -14.12 15.40 -22.24
N ARG A 287 -13.01 16.09 -22.47
CA ARG A 287 -12.01 16.33 -21.43
C ARG A 287 -12.61 17.04 -20.22
N GLU A 288 -13.49 18.01 -20.44
CA GLU A 288 -14.15 18.79 -19.39
C GLU A 288 -15.07 17.92 -18.53
N GLU A 289 -15.78 16.96 -19.14
CA GLU A 289 -16.61 15.98 -18.41
C GLU A 289 -15.75 15.04 -17.56
N HIS A 290 -14.60 14.58 -18.07
CA HIS A 290 -13.64 13.82 -17.27
C HIS A 290 -13.11 14.65 -16.09
N GLU A 291 -12.70 15.90 -16.32
CA GLU A 291 -12.19 16.77 -15.27
C GLU A 291 -13.25 17.08 -14.20
N ALA A 292 -14.50 17.30 -14.59
CA ALA A 292 -15.60 17.52 -13.65
C ALA A 292 -15.81 16.31 -12.74
N PHE A 293 -15.82 15.10 -13.31
CA PHE A 293 -15.97 13.86 -12.55
C PHE A 293 -14.83 13.61 -11.57
N PHE A 294 -13.57 13.76 -12.01
CA PHE A 294 -12.43 13.54 -11.12
C PHE A 294 -12.28 14.65 -10.08
N ARG A 295 -12.67 15.89 -10.39
CA ARG A 295 -12.67 16.98 -9.41
C ARG A 295 -13.72 16.76 -8.31
N ASP A 296 -14.88 16.18 -8.63
CA ASP A 296 -15.86 15.74 -7.63
C ASP A 296 -15.31 14.60 -6.75
N MET A 297 -14.57 13.66 -7.34
CA MET A 297 -14.02 12.53 -6.60
C MET A 297 -12.79 12.87 -5.74
N LEU A 298 -11.92 13.76 -6.22
CA LEU A 298 -10.55 13.94 -5.71
C LEU A 298 -10.21 15.37 -5.30
N GLY A 299 -11.10 16.35 -5.50
CA GLY A 299 -10.77 17.77 -5.37
C GLY A 299 -10.34 18.25 -3.98
N ASP A 300 -10.72 17.51 -2.94
CA ASP A 300 -10.35 17.70 -1.52
C ASP A 300 -9.31 16.68 -1.03
N VAL A 301 -8.69 15.92 -1.93
CA VAL A 301 -7.59 15.02 -1.61
C VAL A 301 -6.28 15.77 -1.72
N ASP A 302 -5.71 16.14 -0.57
CA ASP A 302 -4.48 16.93 -0.48
C ASP A 302 -3.23 16.07 -0.21
N GLU A 303 -3.42 14.84 0.27
CA GLU A 303 -2.36 13.89 0.60
C GLU A 303 -2.51 12.57 -0.17
N PRO A 304 -1.40 11.93 -0.57
CA PRO A 304 -1.44 10.66 -1.26
C PRO A 304 -1.76 9.50 -0.31
N THR A 305 -2.35 8.44 -0.85
CA THR A 305 -2.47 7.18 -0.11
C THR A 305 -1.26 6.30 -0.35
N LEU A 306 -0.42 6.15 0.69
CA LEU A 306 0.85 5.44 0.64
C LEU A 306 0.89 4.30 1.66
N PRO A 307 0.43 3.09 1.30
CA PRO A 307 0.51 1.91 2.16
C PRO A 307 1.93 1.67 2.66
N PHE A 308 2.07 1.44 3.97
CA PHE A 308 3.37 1.25 4.62
C PHE A 308 4.35 2.43 4.43
N GLY A 309 3.86 3.61 4.01
CA GLY A 309 4.68 4.78 3.70
C GLY A 309 5.49 4.67 2.39
N LEU A 310 5.20 3.69 1.54
CA LEU A 310 5.97 3.42 0.32
C LEU A 310 5.41 4.22 -0.87
N GLN A 311 6.25 5.07 -1.47
CA GLN A 311 5.90 5.87 -2.66
C GLN A 311 6.25 5.18 -3.98
N GLN A 312 7.42 4.55 -4.04
CA GLN A 312 7.94 3.86 -5.22
C GLN A 312 8.62 2.56 -4.77
N VAL A 313 8.79 1.64 -5.72
CA VAL A 313 9.53 0.39 -5.48
C VAL A 313 10.99 0.78 -5.18
N GLN A 314 11.49 0.48 -3.99
CA GLN A 314 12.89 0.72 -3.64
C GLN A 314 13.76 -0.42 -4.21
N GLY A 315 14.83 -0.08 -4.93
CA GLY A 315 15.77 -1.04 -5.50
C GLY A 315 15.57 -1.36 -7.00
N ASP A 316 16.26 -2.38 -7.48
CA ASP A 316 16.40 -2.74 -8.91
C ASP A 316 15.14 -3.34 -9.56
N GLY A 317 14.00 -3.40 -8.85
CA GLY A 317 12.77 -4.07 -9.29
C GLY A 317 12.79 -5.60 -9.17
N ASN A 318 13.90 -6.19 -8.73
CA ASN A 318 14.06 -7.65 -8.48
C ASN A 318 13.61 -8.08 -7.08
N ASP A 319 13.48 -7.15 -6.13
CA ASP A 319 13.08 -7.43 -4.75
C ASP A 319 11.56 -7.28 -4.57
N ILE A 320 10.78 -7.94 -5.44
CA ILE A 320 9.32 -8.03 -5.34
C ILE A 320 8.97 -9.40 -4.75
N GLU A 321 8.26 -9.38 -3.64
CA GLU A 321 7.65 -10.57 -3.07
C GLU A 321 6.34 -10.88 -3.81
N GLU A 322 6.20 -12.11 -4.27
CA GLU A 322 4.95 -12.63 -4.83
C GLU A 322 4.31 -13.64 -3.87
N ALA A 323 3.00 -13.51 -3.67
CA ALA A 323 2.22 -14.52 -2.97
C ALA A 323 0.88 -14.74 -3.66
N ARG A 324 0.55 -16.01 -3.90
CA ARG A 324 -0.76 -16.42 -4.41
C ARG A 324 -1.53 -17.19 -3.34
N ARG A 325 -2.82 -16.92 -3.22
CA ARG A 325 -3.71 -17.58 -2.26
C ARG A 325 -5.08 -17.83 -2.88
N LEU A 326 -5.48 -19.10 -2.95
CA LEU A 326 -6.86 -19.47 -3.28
C LEU A 326 -7.74 -19.21 -2.06
N LEU A 327 -8.86 -18.51 -2.25
CA LEU A 327 -9.85 -18.32 -1.18
C LEU A 327 -10.58 -19.63 -0.91
N ASP A 328 -10.94 -19.85 0.35
CA ASP A 328 -11.79 -20.96 0.74
C ASP A 328 -13.10 -20.97 -0.08
N ARG A 329 -13.53 -22.16 -0.51
CA ARG A 329 -14.68 -22.32 -1.40
C ARG A 329 -15.98 -21.85 -0.76
N ASP A 330 -16.14 -22.03 0.55
CA ASP A 330 -17.32 -21.54 1.26
C ASP A 330 -17.31 -20.03 1.38
N LEU A 331 -16.14 -19.41 1.59
CA LEU A 331 -16.01 -17.95 1.52
C LEU A 331 -16.36 -17.41 0.12
N SER A 332 -15.84 -18.03 -0.94
CA SER A 332 -16.12 -17.63 -2.33
C SER A 332 -17.63 -17.68 -2.63
N ARG A 333 -18.30 -18.77 -2.25
CA ARG A 333 -19.76 -18.91 -2.37
C ARG A 333 -20.53 -17.86 -1.57
N ARG A 334 -20.12 -17.60 -0.32
CA ARG A 334 -20.72 -16.57 0.54
C ARG A 334 -20.61 -15.20 -0.09
N LEU A 335 -19.43 -14.80 -0.57
CA LEU A 335 -19.20 -13.51 -1.22
C LEU A 335 -20.10 -13.35 -2.47
N ARG A 336 -20.20 -14.37 -3.32
CA ARG A 336 -21.09 -14.33 -4.51
C ARG A 336 -22.55 -14.16 -4.12
N ARG A 337 -23.02 -14.91 -3.13
CA ARG A 337 -24.39 -14.79 -2.61
C ARG A 337 -24.65 -13.40 -2.05
N LEU A 338 -23.73 -12.84 -1.27
CA LEU A 338 -23.87 -11.52 -0.67
C LEU A 338 -23.83 -10.39 -1.70
N ALA A 339 -22.99 -10.52 -2.73
CA ALA A 339 -22.96 -9.60 -3.86
C ALA A 339 -24.34 -9.57 -4.56
N ARG A 340 -24.89 -10.74 -4.89
CA ARG A 340 -26.24 -10.88 -5.46
C ARG A 340 -27.30 -10.26 -4.56
N MET A 341 -27.35 -10.62 -3.28
CA MET A 341 -28.33 -10.06 -2.32
C MET A 341 -28.21 -8.54 -2.12
N SER A 342 -27.06 -7.96 -2.47
CA SER A 342 -26.83 -6.51 -2.38
C SER A 342 -27.05 -5.80 -3.72
N GLY A 343 -27.38 -6.54 -4.78
CA GLY A 343 -27.57 -6.00 -6.13
C GLY A 343 -26.28 -5.50 -6.80
N VAL A 344 -25.11 -5.97 -6.36
CA VAL A 344 -23.80 -5.50 -6.82
C VAL A 344 -22.97 -6.63 -7.44
N GLY A 345 -21.93 -6.27 -8.19
CA GLY A 345 -20.91 -7.22 -8.65
C GLY A 345 -19.97 -7.65 -7.54
N ALA A 346 -19.45 -8.88 -7.61
CA ALA A 346 -18.46 -9.39 -6.64
C ALA A 346 -17.18 -8.54 -6.58
N ALA A 347 -16.82 -7.87 -7.68
CA ALA A 347 -15.73 -6.89 -7.70
C ALA A 347 -15.90 -5.78 -6.66
N SER A 348 -17.12 -5.29 -6.43
CA SER A 348 -17.38 -4.22 -5.45
C SER A 348 -17.06 -4.64 -4.02
N LEU A 349 -17.31 -5.90 -3.66
CA LEU A 349 -16.93 -6.43 -2.34
C LEU A 349 -15.40 -6.47 -2.18
N HIS A 350 -14.68 -6.89 -3.23
CA HIS A 350 -13.21 -6.93 -3.21
C HIS A 350 -12.60 -5.53 -3.16
N HIS A 351 -13.15 -4.55 -3.89
CA HIS A 351 -12.70 -3.16 -3.81
C HIS A 351 -12.88 -2.57 -2.41
N LEU A 352 -14.01 -2.85 -1.76
CA LEU A 352 -14.25 -2.37 -0.40
C LEU A 352 -13.35 -3.07 0.64
N ALA A 353 -13.14 -4.38 0.50
CA ALA A 353 -12.21 -5.11 1.36
C ALA A 353 -10.77 -4.61 1.18
N TRP A 354 -10.36 -4.33 -0.05
CA TRP A 354 -9.04 -3.76 -0.33
C TRP A 354 -8.88 -2.36 0.27
N ALA A 355 -9.90 -1.50 0.15
CA ALA A 355 -9.91 -0.19 0.78
C ALA A 355 -9.72 -0.28 2.31
N GLN A 356 -10.34 -1.28 2.97
CA GLN A 356 -10.14 -1.52 4.41
C GLN A 356 -8.71 -1.92 4.73
N VAL A 357 -8.11 -2.81 3.94
CA VAL A 357 -6.70 -3.18 4.10
C VAL A 357 -5.80 -1.95 3.99
N LEU A 358 -5.98 -1.17 2.92
CA LEU A 358 -5.19 0.04 2.66
C LEU A 358 -5.34 1.08 3.76
N ALA A 359 -6.54 1.26 4.30
CA ALA A 359 -6.78 2.21 5.38
C ALA A 359 -6.02 1.84 6.65
N CYS A 360 -5.99 0.55 7.01
CA CYS A 360 -5.24 0.07 8.16
C CYS A 360 -3.73 0.25 7.98
N VAL A 361 -3.18 -0.01 6.78
CA VAL A 361 -1.72 0.03 6.55
C VAL A 361 -1.20 1.41 6.13
N SER A 362 -2.08 2.34 5.81
CA SER A 362 -1.75 3.75 5.50
C SER A 362 -2.09 4.70 6.65
N GLY A 363 -2.89 4.26 7.63
CA GLY A 363 -3.29 5.08 8.78
C GLY A 363 -4.36 6.13 8.48
N THR A 364 -5.04 6.07 7.33
CA THR A 364 -6.11 7.01 6.94
C THR A 364 -7.41 6.25 6.61
N PRO A 365 -8.59 6.71 7.07
CA PRO A 365 -9.86 6.09 6.76
C PRO A 365 -10.40 6.46 5.37
N ASP A 366 -9.77 7.38 4.65
CA ASP A 366 -10.15 7.77 3.29
C ASP A 366 -8.97 7.50 2.37
N VAL A 367 -9.12 6.50 1.51
CA VAL A 367 -8.03 5.95 0.70
C VAL A 367 -8.31 6.12 -0.77
N VAL A 368 -7.27 6.46 -1.52
CA VAL A 368 -7.26 6.46 -2.98
C VAL A 368 -6.34 5.35 -3.45
N PHE A 369 -6.80 4.52 -4.38
CA PHE A 369 -5.96 3.50 -5.01
C PHE A 369 -6.31 3.35 -6.48
N GLY A 370 -5.40 2.82 -7.27
CA GLY A 370 -5.65 2.56 -8.68
C GLY A 370 -6.51 1.31 -8.83
N THR A 371 -7.63 1.42 -9.55
CA THR A 371 -8.38 0.27 -10.04
C THR A 371 -8.08 0.07 -11.52
N VAL A 372 -7.84 -1.19 -11.89
CA VAL A 372 -7.55 -1.58 -13.26
C VAL A 372 -8.85 -1.88 -14.00
N LEU A 373 -9.16 -1.09 -15.02
CA LEU A 373 -10.31 -1.26 -15.91
C LEU A 373 -9.89 -1.96 -17.19
N MET A 374 -10.75 -2.83 -17.73
CA MET A 374 -10.45 -3.57 -18.96
C MET A 374 -10.34 -2.67 -20.20
N GLY A 375 -10.98 -1.49 -20.20
CA GLY A 375 -10.98 -0.52 -21.32
C GLY A 375 -11.65 -0.99 -22.60
N ARG A 376 -12.20 -2.22 -22.60
CA ARG A 376 -12.85 -2.89 -23.74
C ARG A 376 -14.37 -2.84 -23.64
N MET A 377 -14.93 -2.25 -22.57
CA MET A 377 -16.36 -2.31 -22.25
C MET A 377 -17.23 -1.52 -23.26
N GLN A 378 -16.67 -0.48 -23.88
CA GLN A 378 -17.34 0.35 -24.89
C GLN A 378 -16.94 -0.01 -26.34
N GLY A 379 -16.02 -0.95 -26.51
CA GLY A 379 -15.55 -1.36 -27.82
C GLY A 379 -16.66 -1.94 -28.71
N GLY A 380 -16.48 -1.83 -30.02
CA GLY A 380 -17.37 -2.40 -31.04
C GLY A 380 -17.60 -3.92 -30.89
N GLN A 381 -18.29 -4.54 -31.86
CA GLN A 381 -18.29 -6.00 -31.98
C GLN A 381 -16.85 -6.54 -32.03
N GLY A 382 -16.54 -7.59 -31.28
CA GLY A 382 -15.20 -8.19 -31.22
C GLY A 382 -14.13 -7.41 -30.44
N ALA A 383 -14.52 -6.45 -29.60
CA ALA A 383 -13.57 -5.68 -28.77
C ALA A 383 -12.80 -6.51 -27.73
N ASP A 384 -13.33 -7.66 -27.33
CA ASP A 384 -12.64 -8.69 -26.55
C ASP A 384 -11.41 -9.26 -27.27
N ARG A 385 -11.46 -9.32 -28.61
CA ARG A 385 -10.42 -9.88 -29.49
C ARG A 385 -9.51 -8.83 -30.13
N ALA A 386 -9.77 -7.55 -29.93
CA ALA A 386 -8.94 -6.48 -30.47
C ALA A 386 -7.53 -6.51 -29.84
N LEU A 387 -6.47 -6.42 -30.64
CA LEU A 387 -5.12 -6.21 -30.10
C LEU A 387 -4.90 -4.72 -29.82
N GLY A 388 -4.20 -4.44 -28.72
CA GLY A 388 -3.86 -3.08 -28.31
C GLY A 388 -3.70 -2.89 -26.81
N MET A 389 -3.43 -1.66 -26.41
CA MET A 389 -3.35 -1.25 -25.01
C MET A 389 -4.70 -0.68 -24.55
N PHE A 390 -5.54 -1.49 -23.92
CA PHE A 390 -6.86 -1.07 -23.46
C PHE A 390 -6.90 -0.82 -21.95
N ILE A 391 -6.06 -1.54 -21.20
CA ILE A 391 -6.13 -1.57 -19.74
C ILE A 391 -5.78 -0.22 -19.13
N ASN A 392 -6.78 0.44 -18.56
CA ASN A 392 -6.55 1.72 -17.92
C ASN A 392 -6.51 1.58 -16.40
N THR A 393 -5.65 2.36 -15.75
CA THR A 393 -5.61 2.48 -14.30
C THR A 393 -6.14 3.85 -13.91
N LEU A 394 -7.27 3.86 -13.19
CA LEU A 394 -7.89 5.09 -12.73
C LEU A 394 -7.98 5.12 -11.20
N PRO A 395 -7.88 6.31 -10.58
CA PRO A 395 -8.03 6.42 -9.13
C PRO A 395 -9.47 6.10 -8.74
N LEU A 396 -9.59 5.32 -7.67
CA LEU A 396 -10.83 5.11 -6.95
C LEU A 396 -10.62 5.57 -5.50
N ARG A 397 -11.39 6.58 -5.09
CA ARG A 397 -11.46 7.00 -3.68
C ARG A 397 -12.54 6.23 -2.94
N VAL A 398 -12.20 5.66 -1.80
CA VAL A 398 -13.10 4.91 -0.93
C VAL A 398 -12.89 5.35 0.52
N ALA A 399 -13.95 5.88 1.13
CA ALA A 399 -13.98 6.19 2.55
C ALA A 399 -14.46 4.96 3.34
N VAL A 400 -13.63 4.44 4.25
CA VAL A 400 -13.93 3.32 5.15
C VAL A 400 -14.20 3.75 6.60
N GLY A 401 -14.56 5.02 6.79
CA GLY A 401 -14.85 5.60 8.10
C GLY A 401 -16.15 5.08 8.74
N GLN A 402 -16.99 6.00 9.22
CA GLN A 402 -18.20 5.66 10.01
C GLN A 402 -19.40 5.15 9.19
N GLN A 403 -19.21 4.93 7.88
CA GLN A 403 -20.30 4.46 7.01
C GLN A 403 -20.68 3.03 7.36
N ASP A 404 -21.97 2.72 7.15
CA ASP A 404 -22.45 1.36 7.34
C ASP A 404 -21.95 0.43 6.22
N VAL A 405 -21.79 -0.86 6.55
CA VAL A 405 -21.22 -1.84 5.62
C VAL A 405 -22.03 -1.96 4.33
N ARG A 406 -23.36 -1.93 4.40
CA ARG A 406 -24.23 -2.07 3.22
C ARG A 406 -24.12 -0.86 2.28
N GLN A 407 -24.18 0.34 2.84
CA GLN A 407 -23.99 1.61 2.14
C GLN A 407 -22.59 1.68 1.55
N GLY A 408 -21.56 1.22 2.26
CA GLY A 408 -20.20 1.15 1.76
C GLY A 408 -20.10 0.31 0.48
N VAL A 409 -20.68 -0.90 0.49
CA VAL A 409 -20.71 -1.77 -0.70
C VAL A 409 -21.45 -1.10 -1.87
N GLN A 410 -22.59 -0.47 -1.60
CA GLN A 410 -23.39 0.22 -2.62
C GLN A 410 -22.67 1.47 -3.17
N ALA A 411 -21.99 2.22 -2.31
CA ALA A 411 -21.22 3.41 -2.67
C ALA A 411 -20.03 3.04 -3.55
N VAL A 412 -19.29 1.98 -3.19
CA VAL A 412 -18.20 1.46 -4.02
C VAL A 412 -18.73 0.96 -5.36
N HIS A 413 -19.87 0.25 -5.38
CA HIS A 413 -20.51 -0.16 -6.62
C HIS A 413 -20.88 1.03 -7.50
N GLY A 414 -21.56 2.05 -6.94
CA GLY A 414 -21.94 3.26 -7.66
C GLY A 414 -20.73 4.01 -8.23
N ARG A 415 -19.64 4.15 -7.45
CA ARG A 415 -18.39 4.77 -7.91
C ARG A 415 -17.73 3.99 -9.05
N LEU A 416 -17.63 2.66 -8.94
CA LEU A 416 -17.12 1.81 -10.01
C LEU A 416 -17.96 1.92 -11.27
N SER A 417 -19.29 1.89 -11.14
CA SER A 417 -20.23 2.04 -12.25
C SER A 417 -20.09 3.40 -12.94
N ALA A 418 -19.91 4.48 -12.18
CA ALA A 418 -19.69 5.82 -12.73
C ALA A 418 -18.32 5.92 -13.43
N LEU A 419 -17.28 5.32 -12.84
CA LEU A 419 -15.92 5.31 -13.38
C LEU A 419 -15.83 4.65 -14.75
N LEU A 420 -16.67 3.65 -15.06
CA LEU A 420 -16.77 3.04 -16.40
C LEU A 420 -17.07 4.07 -17.49
N GLY A 421 -17.83 5.14 -17.18
CA GLY A 421 -18.08 6.23 -18.13
C GLY A 421 -16.87 7.08 -18.45
N HIS A 422 -15.85 7.00 -17.62
CA HIS A 422 -14.61 7.74 -17.74
C HIS A 422 -13.42 6.81 -17.97
N GLU A 423 -13.65 5.56 -18.39
CA GLU A 423 -12.62 4.52 -18.55
C GLU A 423 -11.52 4.88 -19.55
N HIS A 424 -11.73 5.88 -20.40
CA HIS A 424 -10.75 6.40 -21.37
C HIS A 424 -9.97 7.62 -20.89
N ALA A 425 -10.27 8.16 -19.70
CA ALA A 425 -9.52 9.28 -19.14
C ALA A 425 -8.07 8.90 -18.86
N SER A 426 -7.13 9.86 -18.96
CA SER A 426 -5.76 9.60 -18.52
C SER A 426 -5.63 9.76 -17.00
N LEU A 427 -4.79 8.91 -16.38
CA LEU A 427 -4.45 9.02 -14.96
C LEU A 427 -3.86 10.40 -14.62
N ALA A 428 -3.06 10.96 -15.52
CA ALA A 428 -2.49 12.30 -15.37
C ALA A 428 -3.57 13.39 -15.29
N LEU A 429 -4.67 13.27 -16.04
CA LEU A 429 -5.81 14.18 -15.93
C LEU A 429 -6.47 14.04 -14.55
N ALA A 430 -6.76 12.81 -14.13
CA ALA A 430 -7.39 12.55 -12.84
C ALA A 430 -6.53 13.07 -11.66
N GLN A 431 -5.21 12.87 -11.70
CA GLN A 431 -4.29 13.35 -10.67
C GLN A 431 -4.24 14.88 -10.59
N ARG A 432 -4.27 15.59 -11.73
CA ARG A 432 -4.36 17.06 -11.75
C ARG A 432 -5.65 17.62 -11.16
N CYS A 433 -6.68 16.78 -10.98
CA CYS A 433 -7.92 17.18 -10.31
C CYS A 433 -7.84 17.09 -8.78
N SER A 434 -6.73 16.58 -8.22
CA SER A 434 -6.47 16.52 -6.77
C SER A 434 -5.59 17.67 -6.27
N GLY A 435 -5.53 17.86 -4.95
CA GLY A 435 -4.61 18.80 -4.28
C GLY A 435 -3.18 18.28 -4.14
N VAL A 436 -2.91 17.01 -4.49
CA VAL A 436 -1.58 16.40 -4.39
C VAL A 436 -0.62 17.05 -5.38
N SER A 437 0.46 17.64 -4.85
CA SER A 437 1.46 18.33 -5.66
C SER A 437 2.34 17.35 -6.45
N ALA A 438 2.48 17.58 -7.76
CA ALA A 438 3.47 16.88 -8.57
C ALA A 438 4.90 17.13 -8.04
N PRO A 439 5.81 16.14 -8.05
CA PRO A 439 5.73 14.83 -8.72
C PRO A 439 5.19 13.69 -7.84
N ILE A 440 4.63 13.96 -6.66
CA ILE A 440 4.16 12.93 -5.73
C ILE A 440 2.98 12.16 -6.37
N PRO A 441 3.00 10.81 -6.41
CA PRO A 441 1.89 10.04 -6.96
C PRO A 441 0.66 10.13 -6.04
N LEU A 442 -0.54 10.16 -6.62
CA LEU A 442 -1.80 10.20 -5.87
C LEU A 442 -2.01 8.94 -4.99
N PHE A 443 -1.51 7.79 -5.47
CA PHE A 443 -1.56 6.51 -4.78
C PHE A 443 -0.38 5.62 -5.20
N SER A 444 0.00 4.67 -4.34
CA SER A 444 1.05 3.69 -4.63
C SER A 444 0.58 2.22 -4.61
N ALA A 445 -0.74 2.00 -4.54
CA ALA A 445 -1.34 0.67 -4.55
C ALA A 445 -2.38 0.48 -5.65
N LEU A 446 -2.43 -0.76 -6.19
CA LEU A 446 -3.38 -1.17 -7.22
C LEU A 446 -4.28 -2.32 -6.78
N LEU A 447 -5.50 -2.33 -7.31
CA LEU A 447 -6.37 -3.49 -7.35
C LEU A 447 -6.72 -3.85 -8.80
N ASN A 448 -6.40 -5.07 -9.20
CA ASN A 448 -6.75 -5.62 -10.51
C ASN A 448 -7.75 -6.76 -10.36
N TYR A 449 -9.03 -6.53 -10.68
CA TYR A 449 -10.05 -7.57 -10.68
C TYR A 449 -10.23 -8.12 -12.08
N ARG A 450 -9.90 -9.40 -12.30
CA ARG A 450 -10.00 -10.07 -13.61
C ARG A 450 -10.88 -11.30 -13.53
N ASN A 451 -11.66 -11.53 -14.58
CA ASN A 451 -12.39 -12.78 -14.76
C ASN A 451 -11.51 -13.71 -15.62
N SER A 452 -11.23 -14.89 -15.08
CA SER A 452 -10.29 -15.86 -15.63
C SER A 452 -10.96 -17.23 -15.84
N SER A 453 -12.29 -17.27 -15.99
CA SER A 453 -13.07 -18.52 -16.06
C SER A 453 -13.04 -19.26 -17.41
N GLU A 454 -12.11 -18.94 -18.31
CA GLU A 454 -12.03 -19.62 -19.61
C GLU A 454 -11.42 -21.03 -19.47
N GLU A 455 -12.19 -22.03 -19.88
CA GLU A 455 -11.74 -23.41 -20.09
C GLU A 455 -10.77 -23.45 -21.27
N LEU A 456 -9.49 -23.61 -21.01
CA LEU A 456 -8.49 -23.87 -22.04
C LEU A 456 -8.68 -25.31 -22.56
N ASP A 457 -8.83 -25.46 -23.87
CA ASP A 457 -8.77 -26.77 -24.55
C ASP A 457 -7.33 -27.30 -24.50
N THR A 458 -6.98 -27.89 -23.36
CA THR A 458 -5.63 -28.36 -22.98
C THR A 458 -5.01 -29.32 -23.98
N GLN A 459 -5.81 -30.09 -24.74
CA GLN A 459 -5.28 -31.03 -25.75
C GLN A 459 -4.79 -30.31 -27.01
N SER A 460 -5.54 -29.33 -27.50
CA SER A 460 -5.17 -28.52 -28.66
C SER A 460 -3.96 -27.62 -28.37
N GLU A 461 -3.85 -27.11 -27.13
CA GLU A 461 -2.67 -26.39 -26.66
C GLU A 461 -1.41 -27.25 -26.67
N ALA A 462 -1.47 -28.47 -26.11
CA ALA A 462 -0.31 -29.36 -26.04
C ALA A 462 0.24 -29.74 -27.43
N LEU A 463 -0.63 -29.87 -28.44
CA LEU A 463 -0.23 -30.19 -29.81
C LEU A 463 0.47 -29.02 -30.52
N ALA A 464 -0.07 -27.80 -30.39
CA ALA A 464 0.50 -26.63 -31.06
C ALA A 464 1.86 -26.22 -30.49
N TRP A 465 1.99 -26.28 -29.16
CA TRP A 465 3.20 -25.92 -28.43
C TRP A 465 4.20 -27.08 -28.32
N GLN A 466 3.98 -28.20 -29.02
CA GLN A 466 4.91 -29.34 -28.97
C GLN A 466 6.33 -28.90 -29.38
N GLY A 467 7.31 -29.07 -28.49
CA GLY A 467 8.69 -28.62 -28.73
C GLY A 467 8.93 -27.12 -28.55
N ILE A 468 7.99 -26.39 -27.93
CA ILE A 468 8.11 -25.01 -27.49
C ILE A 468 7.69 -24.94 -26.01
N GLU A 469 8.59 -24.51 -25.14
CA GLU A 469 8.38 -24.42 -23.70
C GLU A 469 8.51 -22.96 -23.25
N THR A 470 7.58 -22.48 -22.44
CA THR A 470 7.73 -21.17 -21.79
C THR A 470 8.65 -21.31 -20.58
N LEU A 471 9.82 -20.69 -20.62
CA LEU A 471 10.85 -20.79 -19.59
C LEU A 471 10.77 -19.67 -18.54
N GLY A 472 10.01 -18.61 -18.79
CA GLY A 472 9.77 -17.53 -17.84
C GLY A 472 9.29 -16.23 -18.50
N GLY A 473 8.98 -15.22 -17.67
CA GLY A 473 8.66 -13.86 -18.09
C GLY A 473 8.66 -12.90 -16.89
N GLU A 474 9.15 -11.68 -17.07
CA GLU A 474 9.20 -10.68 -16.00
C GLU A 474 7.87 -9.91 -15.94
N ALA A 475 7.09 -10.12 -14.88
CA ALA A 475 5.97 -9.26 -14.52
C ALA A 475 6.48 -8.14 -13.60
N ARG A 476 6.99 -7.05 -14.16
CA ARG A 476 7.36 -5.86 -13.38
C ARG A 476 6.13 -5.02 -13.08
N THR A 477 5.99 -4.56 -11.83
CA THR A 477 4.97 -3.58 -11.45
C THR A 477 5.62 -2.28 -11.02
N ASN A 478 5.19 -1.14 -11.58
CA ASN A 478 5.66 0.19 -11.19
C ASN A 478 5.08 0.66 -9.84
N TYR A 479 4.30 -0.18 -9.16
CA TYR A 479 3.62 0.12 -7.90
C TYR A 479 4.18 -0.78 -6.77
N PRO A 480 4.54 -0.21 -5.61
CA PRO A 480 4.98 -0.96 -4.43
C PRO A 480 4.04 -2.07 -3.97
N LEU A 481 2.75 -1.95 -4.26
CA LEU A 481 1.75 -2.89 -3.80
C LEU A 481 0.66 -3.10 -4.86
N THR A 482 0.57 -4.31 -5.38
CA THR A 482 -0.47 -4.69 -6.35
C THR A 482 -1.20 -5.94 -5.86
N LEU A 483 -2.52 -5.85 -5.75
CA LEU A 483 -3.39 -7.00 -5.50
C LEU A 483 -4.16 -7.34 -6.77
N SER A 484 -4.03 -8.57 -7.27
CA SER A 484 -4.86 -9.11 -8.33
C SER A 484 -5.87 -10.11 -7.77
N VAL A 485 -7.12 -10.02 -8.21
CA VAL A 485 -8.20 -10.95 -7.89
C VAL A 485 -8.61 -11.68 -9.17
N ASP A 486 -8.39 -12.99 -9.20
CA ASP A 486 -8.86 -13.90 -10.24
C ASP A 486 -10.23 -14.45 -9.86
N ASP A 487 -11.28 -14.05 -10.59
CA ASP A 487 -12.60 -14.67 -10.55
C ASP A 487 -12.60 -15.90 -11.47
N LEU A 488 -12.55 -17.08 -10.86
CA LEU A 488 -12.48 -18.38 -11.53
C LEU A 488 -13.87 -18.97 -11.82
N GLY A 489 -14.92 -18.15 -11.78
CA GLY A 489 -16.31 -18.58 -11.96
C GLY A 489 -16.97 -19.07 -10.68
N GLU A 490 -16.41 -20.10 -10.02
CA GLU A 490 -16.89 -20.56 -8.71
C GLU A 490 -16.06 -20.02 -7.55
N ASP A 491 -14.74 -20.00 -7.71
CA ASP A 491 -13.77 -19.63 -6.68
C ASP A 491 -13.10 -18.28 -7.00
N PHE A 492 -12.37 -17.75 -6.02
CA PHE A 492 -11.51 -16.58 -6.20
C PHE A 492 -10.07 -16.91 -5.80
N ALA A 493 -9.10 -16.40 -6.54
CA ALA A 493 -7.69 -16.43 -6.13
C ALA A 493 -7.13 -15.00 -6.01
N LEU A 494 -6.35 -14.78 -4.96
CA LEU A 494 -5.62 -13.54 -4.72
C LEU A 494 -4.17 -13.74 -5.16
N THR A 495 -3.60 -12.77 -5.85
CA THR A 495 -2.17 -12.70 -6.13
C THR A 495 -1.67 -11.32 -5.72
N VAL A 496 -0.74 -11.26 -4.77
CA VAL A 496 -0.11 -10.02 -4.32
C VAL A 496 1.31 -9.95 -4.83
N LEU A 497 1.65 -8.81 -5.41
CA LEU A 497 3.02 -8.37 -5.66
C LEU A 497 3.30 -7.21 -4.71
N ALA A 498 4.33 -7.33 -3.89
CA ALA A 498 4.68 -6.32 -2.90
C ALA A 498 6.19 -6.05 -2.89
N ALA A 499 6.58 -4.80 -2.66
CA ALA A 499 7.99 -4.48 -2.41
C ALA A 499 8.52 -5.25 -1.19
N SER A 500 9.79 -5.63 -1.23
CA SER A 500 10.45 -6.39 -0.16
C SER A 500 10.27 -5.76 1.23
N GLY A 501 10.01 -6.60 2.23
CA GLY A 501 9.78 -6.20 3.61
C GLY A 501 8.31 -5.92 3.95
N VAL A 502 7.43 -5.78 2.95
CA VAL A 502 5.99 -5.66 3.17
C VAL A 502 5.37 -7.00 3.62
N GLY A 503 5.81 -8.12 3.04
CA GLY A 503 5.21 -9.42 3.29
C GLY A 503 4.01 -9.70 2.39
N ALA A 504 4.22 -10.13 1.14
CA ALA A 504 3.13 -10.40 0.19
C ALA A 504 2.11 -11.42 0.74
N GLN A 505 2.58 -12.46 1.45
CA GLN A 505 1.73 -13.44 2.11
C GLN A 505 0.87 -12.83 3.23
N ARG A 506 1.41 -11.85 3.98
CA ARG A 506 0.68 -11.13 5.03
C ARG A 506 -0.44 -10.31 4.42
N VAL A 507 -0.18 -9.60 3.33
CA VAL A 507 -1.21 -8.84 2.60
C VAL A 507 -2.31 -9.75 2.05
N CYS A 508 -1.97 -10.92 1.50
CA CYS A 508 -2.98 -11.94 1.12
C CYS A 508 -3.86 -12.34 2.33
N ALA A 509 -3.26 -12.54 3.51
CA ALA A 509 -4.00 -12.84 4.72
C ALA A 509 -4.87 -11.67 5.20
N TYR A 510 -4.41 -10.41 5.04
CA TYR A 510 -5.18 -9.19 5.35
C TYR A 510 -6.42 -9.09 4.46
N MET A 511 -6.23 -9.30 3.16
CA MET A 511 -7.32 -9.26 2.20
C MET A 511 -8.34 -10.37 2.46
N GLU A 512 -7.90 -11.62 2.69
CA GLU A 512 -8.82 -12.70 3.04
C GLU A 512 -9.57 -12.39 4.32
N ARG A 513 -8.89 -11.88 5.36
CA ARG A 513 -9.53 -11.56 6.63
C ARG A 513 -10.53 -10.42 6.49
N ALA A 514 -10.20 -9.38 5.72
CA ALA A 514 -11.11 -8.29 5.40
C ALA A 514 -12.36 -8.80 4.66
N LEU A 515 -12.20 -9.69 3.68
CA LEU A 515 -13.32 -10.33 2.98
C LEU A 515 -14.19 -11.18 3.91
N GLN A 516 -13.59 -11.96 4.81
CA GLN A 516 -14.31 -12.75 5.82
C GLN A 516 -15.10 -11.86 6.78
N SER A 517 -14.48 -10.79 7.29
CA SER A 517 -15.13 -9.84 8.19
C SER A 517 -16.26 -9.08 7.50
N LEU A 518 -16.05 -8.64 6.25
CA LEU A 518 -17.08 -8.02 5.42
C LEU A 518 -18.25 -8.98 5.18
N ALA A 519 -17.97 -10.24 4.82
CA ALA A 519 -19.00 -11.24 4.58
C ALA A 519 -19.85 -11.51 5.84
N THR A 520 -19.19 -11.69 6.98
CA THR A 520 -19.87 -11.87 8.27
C THR A 520 -20.73 -10.65 8.64
N ALA A 521 -20.20 -9.43 8.47
CA ALA A 521 -20.94 -8.21 8.77
C ALA A 521 -22.18 -8.04 7.87
N LEU A 522 -22.08 -8.33 6.57
CA LEU A 522 -23.22 -8.30 5.66
C LEU A 522 -24.30 -9.34 5.99
N GLU A 523 -23.92 -10.46 6.62
CA GLU A 523 -24.85 -11.52 7.03
C GLU A 523 -25.53 -11.22 8.37
N SER A 524 -24.77 -10.75 9.38
CA SER A 524 -25.26 -10.63 10.76
C SER A 524 -25.57 -9.21 11.21
N SER A 525 -24.85 -8.21 10.69
CA SER A 525 -24.93 -6.83 11.19
C SER A 525 -24.59 -5.81 10.10
N PRO A 526 -25.43 -5.66 9.05
CA PRO A 526 -25.12 -4.80 7.90
C PRO A 526 -24.99 -3.32 8.25
N ALA A 527 -25.55 -2.92 9.39
CA ALA A 527 -25.50 -1.55 9.93
C ALA A 527 -24.23 -1.28 10.78
N SER A 528 -23.34 -2.26 10.94
CA SER A 528 -22.03 -2.05 11.58
C SER A 528 -21.19 -1.07 10.76
N ARG A 529 -20.22 -0.41 11.41
CA ARG A 529 -19.34 0.55 10.76
C ARG A 529 -18.19 -0.16 10.06
N LEU A 530 -17.79 0.32 8.89
CA LEU A 530 -16.68 -0.25 8.13
C LEU A 530 -15.37 -0.29 8.93
N GLN A 531 -15.07 0.78 9.67
CA GLN A 531 -13.87 0.87 10.51
C GLN A 531 -13.78 -0.17 11.65
N ASP A 532 -14.89 -0.81 12.02
CA ASP A 532 -14.92 -1.82 13.09
C ASP A 532 -14.59 -3.23 12.54
N LEU A 533 -14.51 -3.38 11.21
CA LEU A 533 -14.17 -4.64 10.57
C LEU A 533 -12.69 -4.99 10.77
N THR A 534 -12.43 -6.26 11.05
CA THR A 534 -11.08 -6.73 11.34
C THR A 534 -10.33 -7.05 10.05
N VAL A 535 -9.17 -6.45 9.87
CA VAL A 535 -8.21 -6.80 8.80
C VAL A 535 -7.10 -7.72 9.33
N LEU A 536 -6.70 -7.56 10.59
CA LEU A 536 -5.59 -8.32 11.17
C LEU A 536 -5.95 -9.80 11.39
N PRO A 537 -5.19 -10.77 10.84
CA PRO A 537 -5.42 -12.20 11.05
C PRO A 537 -5.23 -12.57 12.52
N GLN A 538 -5.91 -13.62 12.97
CA GLN A 538 -5.94 -13.99 14.38
C GLN A 538 -4.56 -14.32 14.96
N ALA A 539 -3.70 -15.01 14.21
CA ALA A 539 -2.34 -15.35 14.65
C ALA A 539 -1.48 -14.10 14.90
N GLU A 540 -1.57 -13.11 14.02
CA GLU A 540 -0.81 -11.86 14.18
C GLU A 540 -1.42 -10.98 15.27
N ARG A 541 -2.75 -10.98 15.42
CA ARG A 541 -3.42 -10.35 16.56
C ARG A 541 -2.95 -10.96 17.89
N GLN A 542 -2.86 -12.28 17.99
CA GLN A 542 -2.33 -12.99 19.15
C GLN A 542 -0.88 -12.61 19.43
N GLN A 543 -0.07 -12.47 18.37
CA GLN A 543 1.32 -12.05 18.51
C GLN A 543 1.44 -10.64 19.09
N VAL A 544 0.68 -9.69 18.56
CA VAL A 544 0.71 -8.28 18.99
C VAL A 544 0.13 -8.10 20.39
N LEU A 545 -1.00 -8.76 20.69
CA LEU A 545 -1.69 -8.58 21.96
C LEU A 545 -1.07 -9.40 23.10
N ASP A 546 -0.63 -10.63 22.83
CA ASP A 546 -0.21 -11.55 23.89
C ASP A 546 1.29 -11.88 23.83
N ALA A 547 1.84 -12.22 22.66
CA ALA A 547 3.25 -12.64 22.59
C ALA A 547 4.22 -11.49 22.89
N PHE A 548 4.01 -10.31 22.29
CA PHE A 548 4.81 -9.11 22.59
C PHE A 548 4.58 -8.58 24.00
N ASN A 549 3.42 -8.88 24.61
CA ASN A 549 3.07 -8.43 25.96
C ASN A 549 3.22 -9.54 27.02
N ALA A 550 3.92 -10.64 26.72
CA ALA A 550 4.22 -11.72 27.67
C ALA A 550 5.30 -11.30 28.70
N THR A 551 5.06 -10.18 29.39
CA THR A 551 5.99 -9.48 30.29
C THR A 551 5.62 -9.63 31.77
N ALA A 552 4.71 -10.58 32.07
CA ALA A 552 4.28 -10.88 33.43
C ALA A 552 5.46 -11.36 34.28
N ARG A 553 5.75 -10.64 35.37
CA ARG A 553 6.79 -10.97 36.34
C ARG A 553 6.30 -10.80 37.76
N ASP A 554 6.80 -11.64 38.64
CA ASP A 554 6.58 -11.51 40.08
C ASP A 554 7.54 -10.49 40.67
N TYR A 555 7.01 -9.63 41.53
CA TYR A 555 7.77 -8.59 42.22
C TYR A 555 7.00 -8.19 43.49
N PRO A 556 7.64 -7.57 44.50
CA PRO A 556 6.99 -7.22 45.76
C PRO A 556 5.94 -6.10 45.56
N ARG A 557 4.70 -6.47 45.22
CA ARG A 557 3.60 -5.53 44.91
C ARG A 557 2.96 -4.94 46.18
N ASP A 558 3.13 -5.62 47.30
CA ASP A 558 2.53 -5.34 48.61
C ASP A 558 3.49 -4.59 49.56
N LYS A 559 4.73 -4.31 49.13
CA LYS A 559 5.73 -3.58 49.91
C LYS A 559 5.92 -2.16 49.39
N THR A 560 5.99 -1.19 50.29
CA THR A 560 6.40 0.18 49.94
C THR A 560 7.89 0.21 49.62
N VAL A 561 8.33 1.22 48.86
CA VAL A 561 9.75 1.43 48.52
C VAL A 561 10.61 1.54 49.78
N HIS A 562 10.20 2.36 50.75
CA HIS A 562 10.93 2.49 52.02
C HIS A 562 10.89 1.18 52.83
N GLY A 563 9.82 0.40 52.77
CA GLY A 563 9.72 -0.90 53.44
C GLY A 563 10.68 -1.95 52.85
N LEU A 564 10.90 -1.92 51.53
CA LEU A 564 11.91 -2.74 50.87
C LEU A 564 13.33 -2.29 51.23
N PHE A 565 13.60 -0.99 51.24
CA PHE A 565 14.86 -0.43 51.70
C PHE A 565 15.16 -0.85 53.15
N GLU A 566 14.19 -0.74 54.06
CA GLU A 566 14.35 -1.19 55.45
C GLU A 566 14.60 -2.69 55.59
N ALA A 567 14.08 -3.51 54.67
CA ALA A 567 14.42 -4.92 54.61
C ALA A 567 15.90 -5.13 54.27
N GLN A 568 16.47 -4.33 53.35
CA GLN A 568 17.90 -4.33 53.07
C GLN A 568 18.72 -3.84 54.26
N VAL A 569 18.25 -2.81 54.97
CA VAL A 569 18.91 -2.32 56.21
C VAL A 569 18.99 -3.42 57.26
N ARG A 570 17.93 -4.20 57.46
CA ARG A 570 17.94 -5.35 58.39
C ARG A 570 18.85 -6.48 57.92
N ALA A 571 18.91 -6.73 56.62
CA ALA A 571 19.72 -7.81 56.05
C ALA A 571 21.22 -7.48 56.05
N ASN A 572 21.60 -6.26 55.69
CA ASN A 572 22.98 -5.86 55.44
C ASN A 572 23.31 -4.45 56.01
N PRO A 573 23.20 -4.23 57.34
CA PRO A 573 23.25 -2.90 57.93
C PRO A 573 24.58 -2.15 57.71
N GLN A 574 25.69 -2.89 57.65
CA GLN A 574 27.05 -2.34 57.50
C GLN A 574 27.52 -2.21 56.04
N ALA A 575 26.73 -2.67 55.07
CA ALA A 575 27.07 -2.50 53.66
C ALA A 575 26.95 -1.02 53.25
N LEU A 576 27.81 -0.58 52.32
CA LEU A 576 27.75 0.77 51.78
C LEU A 576 26.51 0.96 50.91
N ALA A 577 25.71 1.98 51.21
CA ALA A 577 24.50 2.35 50.48
C ALA A 577 24.73 3.54 49.53
N ALA A 578 25.49 4.55 49.96
CA ALA A 578 25.76 5.75 49.18
C ALA A 578 27.17 6.29 49.42
N VAL A 579 27.80 6.81 48.37
CA VAL A 579 29.12 7.47 48.40
C VAL A 579 29.01 8.78 47.62
N HIS A 580 29.48 9.87 48.22
CA HIS A 580 29.57 11.18 47.58
C HIS A 580 30.88 11.84 48.04
N ASP A 581 31.80 12.04 47.09
CA ASP A 581 33.18 12.45 47.35
C ASP A 581 33.87 11.56 48.41
N GLU A 582 34.38 12.15 49.50
CA GLU A 582 35.04 11.44 50.60
C GLU A 582 34.05 10.87 51.64
N HIS A 583 32.75 11.17 51.49
CA HIS A 583 31.73 10.74 52.44
C HIS A 583 31.05 9.45 51.97
N SER A 584 30.93 8.49 52.88
CA SER A 584 30.23 7.22 52.63
C SER A 584 29.25 6.91 53.74
N LEU A 585 28.04 6.45 53.39
CA LEU A 585 27.05 5.96 54.33
C LEU A 585 26.77 4.47 54.12
N THR A 586 26.65 3.76 55.24
CA THR A 586 26.10 2.41 55.26
C THR A 586 24.57 2.44 55.15
N TYR A 587 23.93 1.30 54.86
CA TYR A 587 22.47 1.20 54.89
C TYR A 587 21.89 1.63 56.25
N ALA A 588 22.49 1.20 57.36
CA ALA A 588 22.08 1.63 58.70
C ALA A 588 22.25 3.15 58.88
N GLY A 589 23.40 3.70 58.49
CA GLY A 589 23.66 5.14 58.62
C GLY A 589 22.72 6.02 57.79
N LEU A 590 22.37 5.57 56.57
CA LEU A 590 21.40 6.25 55.71
C LEU A 590 19.99 6.17 56.31
N ASN A 591 19.59 4.99 56.82
CA ASN A 591 18.28 4.78 57.45
C ASN A 591 18.11 5.63 58.71
N ASP A 592 19.11 5.69 59.58
CA ASP A 592 19.06 6.47 60.82
C ASP A 592 18.87 7.97 60.53
N ARG A 593 19.62 8.51 59.55
CA ARG A 593 19.46 9.91 59.13
C ARG A 593 18.07 10.16 58.54
N ALA A 594 17.57 9.27 57.70
CA ALA A 594 16.24 9.37 57.12
C ALA A 594 15.14 9.30 58.20
N ASN A 595 15.29 8.45 59.22
CA ASN A 595 14.34 8.32 60.32
C ASN A 595 14.27 9.57 61.19
N ARG A 596 15.42 10.18 61.52
CA ARG A 596 15.48 11.44 62.27
C ARG A 596 14.81 12.58 61.51
N LEU A 597 15.08 12.70 60.20
CA LEU A 597 14.44 13.69 59.35
C LEU A 597 12.93 13.43 59.21
N ALA A 598 12.51 12.17 59.07
CA ALA A 598 11.10 11.81 58.97
C ALA A 598 10.32 12.19 60.24
N ARG A 599 10.88 11.96 61.44
CA ARG A 599 10.29 12.43 62.70
C ARG A 599 10.16 13.95 62.76
N HIS A 600 11.20 14.66 62.32
CA HIS A 600 11.17 16.11 62.26
C HIS A 600 10.05 16.60 61.34
N LEU A 601 9.90 16.03 60.14
CA LEU A 601 8.82 16.33 59.20
C LEU A 601 7.42 16.08 59.79
N VAL A 602 7.23 14.96 60.49
CA VAL A 602 5.97 14.69 61.22
C VAL A 602 5.73 15.74 62.31
N GLY A 603 6.77 16.15 63.04
CA GLY A 603 6.71 17.22 64.04
C GLY A 603 6.34 18.60 63.45
N LEU A 604 6.71 18.87 62.20
CA LEU A 604 6.29 20.04 61.43
C LEU A 604 4.87 19.93 60.86
N GLY A 605 4.21 18.78 61.07
CA GLY A 605 2.82 18.55 60.70
C GLY A 605 2.60 17.86 59.35
N VAL A 606 3.64 17.35 58.69
CA VAL A 606 3.50 16.57 57.44
C VAL A 606 2.62 15.35 57.70
N GLN A 607 1.53 15.22 56.94
CA GLN A 607 0.60 14.10 57.02
C GLN A 607 0.81 13.11 55.86
N PRO A 608 0.37 11.84 56.01
CA PRO A 608 0.32 10.91 54.90
C PRO A 608 -0.40 11.50 53.68
N GLY A 609 0.23 11.41 52.51
CA GLY A 609 -0.26 11.96 51.25
C GLY A 609 0.07 13.42 50.98
N ASP A 610 0.65 14.17 51.92
CA ASP A 610 1.14 15.53 51.65
C ASP A 610 2.33 15.51 50.67
N SER A 611 2.43 16.54 49.83
CA SER A 611 3.57 16.75 48.94
C SER A 611 4.69 17.51 49.65
N VAL A 612 5.93 17.02 49.52
CA VAL A 612 7.15 17.67 50.04
C VAL A 612 8.10 17.94 48.88
N ALA A 613 8.40 19.22 48.65
CA ALA A 613 9.31 19.64 47.60
C ALA A 613 10.78 19.41 48.01
N LEU A 614 11.62 18.96 47.08
CA LEU A 614 13.06 18.76 47.29
C LEU A 614 13.84 19.70 46.37
N GLY A 615 14.33 20.80 46.92
CA GLY A 615 15.21 21.75 46.23
C GLY A 615 16.67 21.41 46.47
N LEU A 616 17.10 20.23 46.02
CA LEU A 616 18.43 19.67 46.29
C LEU A 616 19.09 19.19 45.00
N ALA A 617 20.38 19.49 44.86
CA ALA A 617 21.23 18.84 43.86
C ALA A 617 21.47 17.36 44.24
N ARG A 618 22.15 16.62 43.35
CA ARG A 618 22.60 15.25 43.66
C ARG A 618 23.52 15.26 44.88
N SER A 619 23.07 14.66 45.98
CA SER A 619 23.84 14.56 47.22
C SER A 619 23.29 13.43 48.10
N ILE A 620 23.98 13.16 49.22
CA ILE A 620 23.49 12.23 50.25
C ILE A 620 22.21 12.78 50.89
N GLU A 621 22.12 14.08 51.09
CA GLU A 621 20.98 14.78 51.67
C GLU A 621 19.72 14.61 50.83
N LEU A 622 19.84 14.55 49.50
CA LEU A 622 18.74 14.21 48.60
C LEU A 622 18.20 12.79 48.85
N LEU A 623 19.09 11.79 48.98
CA LEU A 623 18.69 10.41 49.26
C LEU A 623 18.02 10.29 50.65
N VAL A 624 18.60 10.95 51.65
CA VAL A 624 18.04 11.05 53.00
C VAL A 624 16.64 11.66 52.95
N SER A 625 16.46 12.75 52.19
CA SER A 625 15.17 13.45 52.04
C SER A 625 14.11 12.59 51.37
N GLN A 626 14.46 11.92 50.26
CA GLN A 626 13.54 11.01 49.57
C GLN A 626 13.07 9.89 50.51
N LEU A 627 13.99 9.22 51.21
CA LEU A 627 13.64 8.18 52.17
C LEU A 627 12.80 8.72 53.33
N ALA A 628 13.15 9.89 53.88
CA ALA A 628 12.43 10.51 54.99
C ALA A 628 10.97 10.83 54.62
N VAL A 629 10.76 11.45 53.45
CA VAL A 629 9.42 11.79 52.95
C VAL A 629 8.59 10.52 52.74
N LEU A 630 9.17 9.49 52.12
CA LEU A 630 8.46 8.21 51.94
C LEU A 630 8.12 7.53 53.27
N LYS A 631 8.98 7.64 54.29
CA LYS A 631 8.73 7.11 55.65
C LYS A 631 7.62 7.87 56.39
N CYS A 632 7.37 9.13 56.03
CA CYS A 632 6.19 9.88 56.49
C CYS A 632 4.88 9.46 55.80
N ALA A 633 4.92 8.46 54.90
CA ALA A 633 3.84 8.15 53.95
C ALA A 633 3.43 9.36 53.09
N ALA A 634 4.36 10.29 52.88
CA ALA A 634 4.20 11.50 52.09
C ALA A 634 4.84 11.33 50.70
N VAL A 635 4.65 12.33 49.83
CA VAL A 635 5.03 12.29 48.43
C VAL A 635 6.19 13.24 48.17
N TYR A 636 7.33 12.74 47.69
CA TYR A 636 8.44 13.65 47.37
C TYR A 636 8.29 14.24 45.97
N MET A 637 8.62 15.52 45.82
CA MET A 637 8.60 16.23 44.53
C MET A 637 9.96 16.89 44.30
N PRO A 638 10.86 16.29 43.51
CA PRO A 638 12.15 16.89 43.21
C PRO A 638 11.98 18.11 42.29
N LEU A 639 12.59 19.22 42.68
CA LEU A 639 12.70 20.44 41.88
C LEU A 639 14.05 20.47 41.18
N ASP A 640 14.06 20.88 39.92
CA ASP A 640 15.31 21.13 39.20
C ASP A 640 15.92 22.44 39.71
N VAL A 641 17.00 22.34 40.48
CA VAL A 641 17.72 23.49 41.04
C VAL A 641 18.31 24.41 39.97
N SER A 642 18.46 23.94 38.73
CA SER A 642 18.91 24.76 37.59
C SER A 642 17.77 25.44 36.83
N ALA A 643 16.52 25.06 37.10
CA ALA A 643 15.35 25.68 36.48
C ALA A 643 15.06 27.07 37.09
N PRO A 644 14.48 28.00 36.31
CA PRO A 644 14.06 29.31 36.83
C PRO A 644 13.11 29.18 38.02
N LEU A 645 13.22 30.08 39.01
CA LEU A 645 12.37 30.09 40.20
C LEU A 645 10.88 30.16 39.85
N GLU A 646 10.50 30.91 38.82
CA GLU A 646 9.12 31.00 38.33
C GLU A 646 8.54 29.63 37.95
N ARG A 647 9.36 28.77 37.32
CA ARG A 647 8.97 27.42 36.95
C ARG A 647 8.85 26.52 38.18
N GLN A 648 9.76 26.65 39.14
CA GLN A 648 9.71 25.91 40.39
C GLN A 648 8.50 26.34 41.25
N GLN A 649 8.21 27.64 41.30
CA GLN A 649 7.05 28.23 41.98
C GLN A 649 5.74 27.66 41.44
N PHE A 650 5.60 27.60 40.12
CA PHE A 650 4.43 26.97 39.49
C PHE A 650 4.25 25.50 39.93
N MET A 651 5.32 24.71 39.96
CA MET A 651 5.24 23.29 40.35
C MET A 651 4.84 23.11 41.82
N VAL A 652 5.34 23.99 42.69
CA VAL A 652 4.98 24.00 44.11
C VAL A 652 3.49 24.32 44.29
N GLU A 653 3.00 25.35 43.60
CA GLU A 653 1.59 25.77 43.66
C GLU A 653 0.65 24.68 43.12
N ASP A 654 1.00 24.07 41.98
CA ASP A 654 0.21 23.02 41.34
C ASP A 654 0.19 21.71 42.16
N SER A 655 1.32 21.34 42.77
CA SER A 655 1.43 20.13 43.60
C SER A 655 0.85 20.29 45.02
N GLY A 656 0.59 21.53 45.45
CA GLY A 656 0.17 21.84 46.81
C GLY A 656 1.22 21.49 47.87
N ALA A 657 2.51 21.49 47.51
CA ALA A 657 3.58 21.18 48.46
C ALA A 657 3.61 22.18 49.61
N LYS A 658 3.70 21.66 50.85
CA LYS A 658 3.65 22.50 52.08
C LYS A 658 5.02 22.72 52.69
N VAL A 659 5.95 21.80 52.45
CA VAL A 659 7.31 21.80 53.01
C VAL A 659 8.31 21.70 51.87
N LEU A 660 9.40 22.46 51.98
CA LEU A 660 10.54 22.42 51.08
C LEU A 660 11.80 22.03 51.83
N LEU A 661 12.46 20.96 51.39
CA LEU A 661 13.76 20.54 51.87
C LEU A 661 14.86 21.10 50.96
N THR A 662 15.83 21.83 51.54
CA THR A 662 16.94 22.45 50.80
C THR A 662 18.17 22.66 51.70
N LEU A 663 19.18 23.40 51.24
CA LEU A 663 20.37 23.82 52.01
C LEU A 663 20.35 25.34 52.27
N ALA A 664 20.97 25.78 53.36
CA ALA A 664 21.11 27.19 53.67
C ALA A 664 21.81 27.95 52.53
N GLY A 665 21.25 29.10 52.15
CA GLY A 665 21.79 29.94 51.07
C GLY A 665 21.32 29.60 49.66
N MET A 666 20.49 28.56 49.47
CA MET A 666 19.82 28.30 48.19
C MET A 666 18.63 29.25 47.99
N ASP A 667 18.47 29.77 46.76
CA ASP A 667 17.27 30.47 46.32
C ASP A 667 16.14 29.46 46.09
N VAL A 668 14.95 29.75 46.60
CA VAL A 668 13.83 28.81 46.61
C VAL A 668 12.49 29.49 46.33
N PRO A 669 11.49 28.72 45.85
CA PRO A 669 10.11 29.18 45.75
C PRO A 669 9.54 29.61 47.12
N GLU A 670 8.65 30.62 47.10
CA GLU A 670 7.98 31.14 48.28
C GLU A 670 6.69 30.36 48.59
N GLY A 671 6.16 30.52 49.81
CA GLY A 671 4.84 29.99 50.21
C GLY A 671 4.86 28.62 50.87
N MET A 672 6.04 28.04 51.14
CA MET A 672 6.22 26.77 51.86
C MET A 672 7.01 26.97 53.16
N LEU A 673 6.88 26.00 54.07
CA LEU A 673 7.79 25.88 55.20
C LEU A 673 9.15 25.33 54.72
N ARG A 674 10.18 26.18 54.74
CA ARG A 674 11.56 25.83 54.37
C ARG A 674 12.26 25.11 55.52
N VAL A 675 12.95 24.01 55.21
CA VAL A 675 13.84 23.28 56.13
C VAL A 675 15.23 23.21 55.49
N ASP A 676 16.20 23.85 56.14
CA ASP A 676 17.60 23.86 55.74
C ASP A 676 18.35 22.68 56.38
N LEU A 677 18.67 21.66 55.58
CA LEU A 677 19.17 20.36 56.06
C LEU A 677 20.56 20.41 56.71
N ASP A 678 21.34 21.45 56.44
CA ASP A 678 22.69 21.68 56.97
C ASP A 678 22.69 22.41 58.32
N THR A 679 21.56 22.97 58.75
CA THR A 679 21.44 23.71 60.03
C THR A 679 20.33 23.20 60.95
N VAL A 680 19.43 22.34 60.45
CA VAL A 680 18.32 21.80 61.24
C VAL A 680 18.82 20.90 62.38
N GLU A 681 18.31 21.15 63.59
CA GLU A 681 18.51 20.26 64.74
C GLU A 681 17.49 19.12 64.69
N LEU A 682 17.99 17.89 64.55
CA LEU A 682 17.16 16.68 64.49
C LEU A 682 17.15 15.94 65.83
N ASP A 683 16.05 15.24 66.11
CA ASP A 683 15.89 14.39 67.28
C ASP A 683 16.98 13.30 67.33
N GLU A 684 17.32 12.84 68.53
CA GLU A 684 18.26 11.73 68.74
C GLU A 684 17.65 10.39 68.31
N SER A 685 16.32 10.23 68.42
CA SER A 685 15.62 8.99 68.09
C SER A 685 15.69 8.64 66.60
N ALA A 686 16.18 7.44 66.30
CA ALA A 686 16.41 6.93 64.95
C ALA A 686 15.59 5.68 64.59
N ASP A 687 14.55 5.30 65.37
CA ASP A 687 13.72 4.12 65.03
C ASP A 687 12.87 4.37 63.75
N ASN A 688 12.45 3.34 63.03
CA ASN A 688 11.56 3.52 61.88
C ASN A 688 10.17 4.05 62.32
N LEU A 689 9.53 4.85 61.48
CA LEU A 689 8.12 5.22 61.64
C LEU A 689 7.24 4.03 61.21
N ASP A 690 6.40 3.53 62.09
CA ASP A 690 5.49 2.40 61.81
C ASP A 690 4.17 2.89 61.17
N LEU A 691 4.28 3.68 60.09
CA LEU A 691 3.14 4.20 59.35
C LEU A 691 2.75 3.22 58.25
N THR A 692 1.52 2.70 58.32
CA THR A 692 0.99 1.80 57.29
C THR A 692 0.51 2.60 56.08
N GLN A 693 0.97 2.23 54.88
CA GLN A 693 0.61 2.88 53.61
C GLN A 693 0.36 1.84 52.51
N SER A 694 -0.60 2.13 51.63
CA SER A 694 -0.84 1.32 50.42
C SER A 694 0.31 1.49 49.42
N THR A 695 0.67 0.43 48.69
CA THR A 695 1.64 0.52 47.59
C THR A 695 1.11 1.22 46.34
N GLU A 696 -0.21 1.41 46.26
CA GLU A 696 -0.90 2.28 45.28
C GLU A 696 -0.79 3.77 45.64
N ALA A 697 -0.36 4.10 46.86
CA ALA A 697 -0.15 5.49 47.23
C ALA A 697 1.03 6.07 46.44
N VAL A 698 0.92 7.36 46.13
CA VAL A 698 1.92 8.10 45.37
C VAL A 698 3.22 8.16 46.19
N ALA A 699 4.33 7.77 45.57
CA ALA A 699 5.67 7.89 46.13
C ALA A 699 6.30 9.23 45.75
N TYR A 700 6.14 9.64 44.50
CA TYR A 700 6.64 10.92 44.02
C TYR A 700 5.78 11.58 42.94
N ILE A 701 6.01 12.88 42.75
CA ILE A 701 5.50 13.68 41.63
C ILE A 701 6.69 14.16 40.79
N MET A 702 6.67 13.92 39.48
CA MET A 702 7.66 14.47 38.55
C MET A 702 6.97 15.24 37.43
N TYR A 703 7.45 16.46 37.15
CA TYR A 703 6.87 17.34 36.16
C TYR A 703 7.48 17.13 34.77
N THR A 704 6.61 17.06 33.76
CA THR A 704 7.01 17.02 32.34
C THR A 704 6.62 18.33 31.65
N SER A 705 7.21 18.64 30.49
CA SER A 705 6.97 19.90 29.76
C SER A 705 5.52 20.08 29.26
N GLY A 706 4.72 19.02 29.19
CA GLY A 706 3.33 19.04 28.73
C GLY A 706 3.20 19.42 27.24
N SER A 707 2.35 18.72 26.49
CA SER A 707 2.10 19.03 25.06
C SER A 707 1.51 20.43 24.82
N THR A 708 0.95 21.05 25.87
CA THR A 708 0.33 22.38 25.84
C THR A 708 1.26 23.50 26.32
N GLY A 709 2.53 23.19 26.65
CA GLY A 709 3.51 24.14 27.17
C GLY A 709 3.43 24.41 28.68
N THR A 710 2.34 24.03 29.34
CA THR A 710 2.20 24.06 30.80
C THR A 710 2.72 22.76 31.42
N PRO A 711 3.63 22.81 32.42
CA PRO A 711 4.12 21.60 33.07
C PRO A 711 3.00 20.76 33.70
N LYS A 712 3.13 19.43 33.66
CA LYS A 712 2.17 18.49 34.26
C LYS A 712 2.86 17.52 35.21
N GLY A 713 2.37 17.43 36.45
CA GLY A 713 2.87 16.50 37.46
C GLY A 713 2.36 15.06 37.24
N VAL A 714 3.29 14.12 37.05
CA VAL A 714 3.00 12.69 36.95
C VAL A 714 3.08 12.07 38.34
N LEU A 715 1.97 11.51 38.82
CA LEU A 715 1.89 10.82 40.11
C LEU A 715 2.33 9.36 39.93
N VAL A 716 3.42 8.96 40.60
CA VAL A 716 3.96 7.60 40.49
C VAL A 716 3.80 6.85 41.81
N PRO A 717 3.09 5.71 41.85
CA PRO A 717 2.90 4.95 43.07
C PRO A 717 4.12 4.11 43.45
N HIS A 718 4.25 3.74 44.72
CA HIS A 718 5.36 2.90 45.21
C HIS A 718 5.53 1.61 44.40
N ARG A 719 4.44 0.90 44.09
CA ARG A 719 4.52 -0.36 43.33
C ARG A 719 5.13 -0.20 41.93
N ALA A 720 5.03 0.99 41.32
CA ALA A 720 5.58 1.24 40.00
C ALA A 720 7.11 1.30 40.04
N ILE A 721 7.67 1.91 41.09
CA ILE A 721 9.11 1.92 41.37
C ILE A 721 9.60 0.48 41.59
N ASN A 722 8.90 -0.30 42.41
CA ASN A 722 9.27 -1.70 42.64
C ASN A 722 9.27 -2.51 41.33
N ARG A 723 8.26 -2.33 40.46
CA ARG A 723 8.18 -3.02 39.15
C ARG A 723 9.31 -2.61 38.21
N LEU A 724 9.76 -1.36 38.30
CA LEU A 724 10.85 -0.81 37.50
C LEU A 724 12.19 -1.41 37.90
N VAL A 725 12.45 -1.63 39.19
CA VAL A 725 13.79 -1.99 39.68
C VAL A 725 13.94 -3.46 40.07
N ILE A 726 12.89 -4.13 40.56
CA ILE A 726 12.95 -5.51 41.04
C ILE A 726 12.42 -6.47 39.98
N ASN A 727 13.21 -7.48 39.62
CA ASN A 727 12.87 -8.51 38.62
C ASN A 727 12.26 -7.90 37.35
N ASN A 728 12.87 -6.81 36.85
CA ASN A 728 12.27 -6.04 35.77
C ASN A 728 12.39 -6.71 34.40
N GLY A 729 13.35 -7.64 34.25
CA GLY A 729 13.64 -8.39 33.04
C GLY A 729 14.61 -7.74 32.05
N TYR A 730 15.07 -6.55 32.36
CA TYR A 730 16.04 -5.77 31.58
C TYR A 730 17.45 -5.86 32.17
N ALA A 731 17.58 -5.70 33.49
CA ALA A 731 18.84 -5.79 34.21
C ALA A 731 18.65 -6.52 35.55
N ASP A 732 19.69 -7.23 35.99
CA ASP A 732 19.71 -7.93 37.27
C ASP A 732 20.62 -7.19 38.25
N PHE A 733 20.01 -6.37 39.12
CA PHE A 733 20.72 -5.60 40.13
C PHE A 733 20.99 -6.47 41.36
N ASN A 734 22.25 -6.53 41.79
CA ASN A 734 22.70 -7.33 42.93
C ASN A 734 23.73 -6.57 43.78
N ALA A 735 24.10 -7.14 44.93
CA ALA A 735 24.97 -6.50 45.92
C ALA A 735 26.39 -6.12 45.42
N ARG A 736 26.83 -6.67 44.27
CA ARG A 736 28.12 -6.33 43.65
C ARG A 736 28.04 -5.10 42.76
N ASP A 737 26.84 -4.70 42.35
CA ASP A 737 26.66 -3.60 41.43
C ASP A 737 26.83 -2.26 42.14
N ARG A 738 27.28 -1.27 41.37
CA ARG A 738 27.41 0.12 41.78
C ARG A 738 26.80 0.97 40.70
N VAL A 739 25.81 1.77 41.06
CA VAL A 739 25.07 2.62 40.13
C VAL A 739 25.49 4.06 40.38
N ALA A 740 25.88 4.76 39.31
CA ALA A 740 26.17 6.19 39.39
C ALA A 740 24.86 6.98 39.31
N PHE A 741 24.62 7.87 40.28
CA PHE A 741 23.49 8.79 40.19
C PHE A 741 23.83 9.93 39.23
N ALA A 742 23.58 9.72 37.94
CA ALA A 742 23.94 10.66 36.86
C ALA A 742 22.76 11.52 36.42
N SER A 743 21.55 11.00 36.51
CA SER A 743 20.34 11.67 36.04
C SER A 743 20.05 12.95 36.85
N ASN A 744 19.33 13.89 36.24
CA ASN A 744 18.77 15.03 36.98
C ASN A 744 17.74 14.50 38.01
N PRO A 745 17.82 14.88 39.30
CA PRO A 745 16.85 14.46 40.32
C PRO A 745 15.38 14.73 39.96
N ALA A 746 15.11 15.76 39.16
CA ALA A 746 13.76 16.12 38.71
C ALA A 746 13.26 15.32 37.49
N PHE A 747 14.04 14.33 37.02
CA PHE A 747 13.71 13.49 35.87
C PHE A 747 13.56 12.02 36.26
N ASP A 748 12.67 11.29 35.60
CA ASP A 748 12.25 9.92 35.99
C ASP A 748 13.35 8.87 35.85
N ALA A 749 14.35 9.08 35.00
CA ALA A 749 15.55 8.25 34.95
C ALA A 749 16.27 8.17 36.32
N SER A 750 16.18 9.22 37.15
CA SER A 750 16.75 9.20 38.51
C SER A 750 16.13 8.15 39.43
N THR A 751 14.88 7.75 39.16
CA THR A 751 14.19 6.70 39.92
C THR A 751 14.94 5.37 39.79
N LEU A 752 15.45 5.04 38.60
CA LEU A 752 16.27 3.84 38.41
C LEU A 752 17.63 4.02 39.11
N ASP A 753 18.31 5.15 38.90
CA ASP A 753 19.63 5.44 39.48
C ASP A 753 19.65 5.31 41.01
N VAL A 754 18.55 5.73 41.67
CA VAL A 754 18.43 5.72 43.14
C VAL A 754 17.92 4.38 43.66
N TRP A 755 16.81 3.87 43.13
CA TRP A 755 16.12 2.74 43.75
C TRP A 755 16.65 1.39 43.31
N ALA A 756 17.31 1.29 42.14
CA ALA A 756 17.95 0.04 41.72
C ALA A 756 19.11 -0.42 42.64
N PRO A 757 20.03 0.46 43.09
CA PRO A 757 21.06 0.05 44.05
C PRO A 757 20.57 -0.02 45.50
N LEU A 758 19.46 0.64 45.86
CA LEU A 758 19.00 0.73 47.26
C LEU A 758 18.01 -0.36 47.67
N LEU A 759 17.35 -1.03 46.72
CA LEU A 759 16.39 -2.12 46.96
C LEU A 759 16.96 -3.48 46.57
#